data_AF-A0A139NPM6-F1
#
_entry.id   AF-A0A139NPM6-F1
#
_cell.length_a   1.000
_cell.length_b   1.000
_cell.length_c   1.000
_cell.angle_alpha   90.00
_cell.angle_beta   90.00
_cell.angle_gamma   90.00
#
_symmetry.space_group_name_H-M   'P 1'
#
loop_
_entity.id
_entity.type
_entity.pdbx_description
1 polymer ?
#
loop_
_entity_poly.entity_id
_entity_poly.type
_entity_poly.pdbx_seq_one_letter_code
_entity_poly.pdbx_strand_id
1 'polypeptide(L)'
;MKQRFNMLGNILGILVILFPILFTATLYRGETVHATVRNDFIKKLTVTDMEGNPFTSTSQVGMYIPFRVNAEFEVAPDAKAGDTVTVQLPNNPSNLQFSTTENFSVRDGATNEVVGNATFDEAQKLFTLTFTDFVETHSDIKGSFYFYLKVDEQTITTDQTVPINISVNNEVKNAGEVNYHPVPNTTVSDMSKTGWRNIETDGSIVFKYRISLNRSQSNFENTVIHDFFQTPGLRYVSGSFRIEKGTWGTNAQGWILQNTTDVTDQFTFTTADSVDATTTPALKQFVVSSDNRSFAVNFGSVASNEGYQILYRSLPTAGTSFVDGQTYSNTATLTANNISKETKVYTDYYRRSGGSATGNTYQLNLKKTAEDGSTPLAGARFKITNKETNEVVKSADGLDYFESAADGSILVNYLLRGDYLIKEIQAPEGYVASQEEYTVTAADFVDQGNGILLANLNITNKKANTRELKVVKKWSDDQNRDGLQPSSVTVYLLKDGVRVKDDQNQDRSVQLLASNNWTASFTGLEETGNYTVEEATVPGYTVTYGTLTDNQITITNTHDIETTSVTGTKTWDDKNNQDGLRPEAITVNLLKNGTKVDSKSVTAAENWSYSFSNLPKYENGQEIVYTVTEDVVTNYTTSIEGYNITNSYQPGKTSLTVTKRWEDKDNQDGSRPTSVKVQLYADGQAVGDVVELTQDNRWTYTFSELDEKAKGKTIVYSVQEVDVPAGYTSQIIDEGAGNVTVVNTHTPTTPPVTPPTKPNKPKELPKTGSKWTGYALLAGLLLFGTSLYFLAKNKASKE
;
A
#
# COMPACT_ATOMS: atom_id res chain seq x y z
N MET A 1 -38.11 20.47 -54.59
CA MET A 1 -39.08 20.05 -55.62
C MET A 1 -39.83 18.80 -55.11
N LYS A 2 -41.02 18.47 -55.64
CA LYS A 2 -41.77 17.22 -55.29
C LYS A 2 -41.08 16.00 -55.96
N GLN A 3 -41.30 14.71 -55.63
CA GLN A 3 -42.25 14.05 -54.72
C GLN A 3 -41.76 12.63 -54.30
N ARG A 4 -42.44 12.05 -53.30
CA ARG A 4 -42.49 10.62 -52.85
C ARG A 4 -42.12 9.52 -53.87
N PHE A 5 -41.57 8.40 -53.38
CA PHE A 5 -42.27 7.09 -53.35
C PHE A 5 -41.69 6.15 -52.26
N ASN A 6 -42.33 5.01 -51.97
CA ASN A 6 -42.04 4.14 -50.82
C ASN A 6 -42.50 2.67 -51.07
N MET A 7 -41.99 1.73 -50.24
CA MET A 7 -42.59 0.45 -49.80
C MET A 7 -42.25 -0.89 -50.53
N LEU A 8 -42.12 -1.94 -49.70
CA LEU A 8 -41.99 -3.41 -49.95
C LEU A 8 -40.66 -3.96 -50.56
N GLY A 9 -40.06 -5.05 -50.05
CA GLY A 9 -40.30 -5.78 -48.79
C GLY A 9 -39.69 -7.21 -48.73
N ASN A 10 -39.32 -7.68 -47.52
CA ASN A 10 -38.95 -9.07 -47.12
C ASN A 10 -37.61 -9.66 -47.67
N ILE A 11 -36.89 -10.61 -47.05
CA ILE A 11 -36.87 -11.23 -45.68
C ILE A 11 -35.47 -11.86 -45.42
N LEU A 12 -35.06 -12.02 -44.14
CA LEU A 12 -33.94 -12.80 -43.52
C LEU A 12 -32.66 -13.19 -44.32
N GLY A 13 -31.50 -12.97 -43.70
CA GLY A 13 -30.24 -13.69 -43.97
C GLY A 13 -29.11 -13.30 -43.00
N ILE A 14 -28.52 -14.27 -42.29
CA ILE A 14 -27.47 -14.05 -41.27
C ILE A 14 -26.11 -14.54 -41.80
N LEU A 15 -25.05 -13.72 -41.73
CA LEU A 15 -23.72 -14.15 -41.25
C LEU A 15 -22.79 -12.96 -40.92
N VAL A 16 -21.69 -13.27 -40.22
CA VAL A 16 -20.64 -12.35 -39.73
C VAL A 16 -19.33 -12.60 -40.49
N ILE A 17 -18.53 -11.54 -40.70
CA ILE A 17 -17.04 -11.44 -40.72
C ILE A 17 -16.71 -10.07 -41.36
N LEU A 18 -15.90 -9.11 -40.86
CA LEU A 18 -14.74 -8.97 -39.95
C LEU A 18 -13.42 -8.62 -40.68
N PHE A 19 -12.68 -7.68 -40.07
CA PHE A 19 -11.33 -7.15 -40.37
C PHE A 19 -11.19 -6.11 -41.50
N PRO A 20 -10.22 -5.16 -41.40
CA PRO A 20 -10.55 -3.74 -41.51
C PRO A 20 -9.56 -2.88 -42.35
N ILE A 21 -9.77 -1.56 -42.32
CA ILE A 21 -8.93 -0.56 -42.99
C ILE A 21 -7.61 -0.33 -42.21
N LEU A 22 -6.48 -0.26 -42.92
CA LEU A 22 -5.19 0.13 -42.36
C LEU A 22 -5.21 1.59 -41.88
N PHE A 23 -4.92 1.82 -40.61
CA PHE A 23 -4.62 3.14 -40.06
C PHE A 23 -3.11 3.24 -39.84
N THR A 24 -2.39 3.95 -40.71
CA THR A 24 -0.96 4.23 -40.50
C THR A 24 -0.81 5.34 -39.47
N ALA A 25 -0.77 4.96 -38.20
CA ALA A 25 -0.45 5.86 -37.10
C ALA A 25 1.06 6.22 -37.15
N THR A 26 1.39 7.26 -37.91
CA THR A 26 2.72 7.88 -37.85
C THR A 26 2.92 8.41 -36.43
N LEU A 27 3.84 7.80 -35.67
CA LEU A 27 4.26 8.29 -34.36
C LEU A 27 5.02 9.61 -34.53
N TYR A 28 4.28 10.71 -34.61
CA TYR A 28 4.78 11.99 -34.12
C TYR A 28 5.10 11.83 -32.64
N ARG A 29 6.37 11.58 -32.32
CA ARG A 29 6.93 12.17 -31.10
C ARG A 29 6.79 13.67 -31.29
N GLY A 30 5.85 14.28 -30.57
CA GLY A 30 5.93 15.71 -30.34
C GLY A 30 7.20 15.95 -29.55
N GLU A 31 8.17 16.65 -30.14
CA GLU A 31 9.22 17.27 -29.35
C GLU A 31 8.53 18.32 -28.47
N THR A 32 8.52 18.09 -27.17
CA THR A 32 8.10 19.09 -26.21
C THR A 32 9.08 20.24 -26.31
N VAL A 33 8.62 21.38 -26.83
CA VAL A 33 9.40 22.62 -26.84
C VAL A 33 9.41 23.16 -25.40
N HIS A 34 10.37 22.69 -24.62
CA HIS A 34 10.63 23.15 -23.26
C HIS A 34 11.09 24.61 -23.25
N ALA A 35 10.96 25.30 -22.12
CA ALA A 35 11.25 26.71 -22.07
C ALA A 35 12.77 26.96 -22.08
N THR A 36 13.16 28.15 -22.56
CA THR A 36 14.51 28.66 -22.35
C THR A 36 14.54 29.40 -21.02
N VAL A 37 15.49 29.06 -20.15
CA VAL A 37 15.64 29.68 -18.82
C VAL A 37 16.01 31.17 -18.95
N ARG A 38 15.67 31.96 -17.94
CA ARG A 38 15.88 33.42 -17.90
C ARG A 38 17.33 33.83 -18.22
N ASN A 39 17.51 34.93 -18.97
CA ASN A 39 18.82 35.36 -19.48
C ASN A 39 19.85 35.72 -18.38
N ASP A 40 19.40 35.98 -17.15
CA ASP A 40 20.27 36.26 -15.99
C ASP A 40 20.92 34.99 -15.39
N PHE A 41 20.66 33.80 -15.95
CA PHE A 41 21.21 32.51 -15.52
C PHE A 41 22.73 32.52 -15.27
N ILE A 42 23.52 33.12 -16.17
CA ILE A 42 24.98 33.24 -16.02
C ILE A 42 25.30 34.44 -15.13
N LYS A 43 25.87 34.18 -13.95
CA LYS A 43 26.23 35.19 -12.95
C LYS A 43 27.66 35.70 -13.13
N LYS A 44 28.56 34.88 -13.67
CA LYS A 44 29.94 35.27 -14.04
C LYS A 44 30.46 34.40 -15.18
N LEU A 45 31.27 34.99 -16.06
CA LEU A 45 31.80 34.38 -17.27
C LEU A 45 33.24 34.86 -17.47
N THR A 46 34.21 33.95 -17.62
CA THR A 46 35.64 34.29 -17.75
C THR A 46 36.37 33.36 -18.73
N VAL A 47 37.52 33.81 -19.23
CA VAL A 47 38.44 33.04 -20.07
C VAL A 47 39.78 32.81 -19.37
N THR A 48 40.31 31.59 -19.45
CA THR A 48 41.61 31.19 -18.87
C THR A 48 42.44 30.37 -19.86
N ASP A 49 43.75 30.35 -19.67
CA ASP A 49 44.67 29.44 -20.38
C ASP A 49 44.45 27.96 -19.99
N MET A 50 45.34 27.09 -20.45
CA MET A 50 45.26 25.64 -20.23
C MET A 50 45.68 25.20 -18.82
N GLU A 51 46.41 26.06 -18.12
CA GLU A 51 46.85 25.93 -16.74
C GLU A 51 45.84 26.52 -15.74
N GLY A 52 44.86 27.29 -16.22
CA GLY A 52 43.80 27.92 -15.43
C GLY A 52 44.07 29.38 -15.05
N ASN A 53 45.13 30.01 -15.56
CA ASN A 53 45.41 31.42 -15.31
C ASN A 53 44.52 32.33 -16.20
N PRO A 54 44.09 33.50 -15.72
CA PRO A 54 43.46 34.51 -16.56
C PRO A 54 44.41 35.01 -17.66
N PHE A 55 43.87 35.35 -18.84
CA PHE A 55 44.65 36.04 -19.87
C PHE A 55 45.05 37.45 -19.41
N THR A 56 46.28 37.82 -19.72
CA THR A 56 46.86 39.15 -19.48
C THR A 56 47.29 39.80 -20.80
N SER A 57 47.66 41.07 -20.77
CA SER A 57 48.17 41.80 -21.94
C SER A 57 49.49 41.23 -22.53
N THR A 58 50.18 40.33 -21.82
CA THR A 58 51.35 39.59 -22.31
C THR A 58 51.08 38.10 -22.57
N SER A 59 49.87 37.61 -22.27
CA SER A 59 49.46 36.23 -22.54
C SER A 59 49.06 36.07 -24.01
N GLN A 60 49.65 35.08 -24.71
CA GLN A 60 49.45 34.85 -26.15
C GLN A 60 48.85 33.46 -26.43
N VAL A 61 47.84 33.39 -27.31
CA VAL A 61 47.27 32.14 -27.83
C VAL A 61 47.84 31.89 -29.23
N GLY A 62 48.56 30.77 -29.41
CA GLY A 62 49.09 30.37 -30.72
C GLY A 62 48.06 29.66 -31.61
N MET A 63 48.39 29.45 -32.89
CA MET A 63 47.55 28.65 -33.79
C MET A 63 47.30 27.23 -33.24
N TYR A 64 46.06 26.77 -33.34
CA TYR A 64 45.52 25.53 -32.75
C TYR A 64 45.57 25.40 -31.21
N ILE A 65 46.08 26.39 -30.47
CA ILE A 65 46.09 26.35 -29.00
C ILE A 65 44.68 26.69 -28.49
N PRO A 66 44.03 25.78 -27.73
CA PRO A 66 42.74 26.06 -27.14
C PRO A 66 42.88 26.85 -25.82
N PHE A 67 41.77 27.41 -25.38
CA PHE A 67 41.60 28.07 -24.09
C PHE A 67 40.27 27.67 -23.47
N ARG A 68 40.11 27.89 -22.17
CA ARG A 68 38.94 27.47 -21.41
C ARG A 68 38.03 28.65 -21.12
N VAL A 69 36.75 28.50 -21.44
CA VAL A 69 35.69 29.41 -20.98
C VAL A 69 35.06 28.80 -19.73
N ASN A 70 34.94 29.58 -18.66
CA ASN A 70 34.35 29.21 -17.39
C ASN A 70 33.08 30.04 -17.16
N ALA A 71 31.99 29.39 -16.78
CA ALA A 71 30.72 30.02 -16.46
C ALA A 71 30.26 29.61 -15.05
N GLU A 72 29.89 30.59 -14.23
CA GLU A 72 29.21 30.41 -12.94
C GLU A 72 27.73 30.79 -13.13
N PHE A 73 26.83 29.96 -12.62
CA PHE A 73 25.38 30.07 -12.88
C PHE A 73 24.52 29.85 -11.63
N GLU A 74 23.27 30.29 -11.74
CA GLU A 74 22.20 30.05 -10.77
C GLU A 74 20.89 29.81 -11.53
N VAL A 75 20.19 28.72 -11.20
CA VAL A 75 18.92 28.33 -11.84
C VAL A 75 17.78 29.17 -11.24
N ALA A 76 16.85 29.62 -12.08
CA ALA A 76 15.68 30.35 -11.62
C ALA A 76 14.70 29.41 -10.88
N PRO A 77 14.05 29.83 -9.76
CA PRO A 77 13.17 28.96 -8.96
C PRO A 77 11.93 28.44 -9.70
N ASP A 78 11.57 29.04 -10.84
CA ASP A 78 10.45 28.65 -11.68
C ASP A 78 10.80 27.59 -12.74
N ALA A 79 12.08 27.23 -12.92
CA ALA A 79 12.54 26.26 -13.92
C ALA A 79 11.90 24.86 -13.76
N LYS A 80 11.79 24.13 -14.86
CA LYS A 80 11.14 22.81 -14.95
C LYS A 80 12.00 21.77 -15.68
N ALA A 81 11.65 20.50 -15.53
CA ALA A 81 12.33 19.40 -16.18
C ALA A 81 12.29 19.55 -17.71
N GLY A 82 13.47 19.43 -18.34
CA GLY A 82 13.66 19.63 -19.77
C GLY A 82 13.89 21.08 -20.22
N ASP A 83 13.75 22.08 -19.34
CA ASP A 83 14.09 23.48 -19.70
C ASP A 83 15.56 23.60 -20.09
N THR A 84 15.87 24.61 -20.90
CA THR A 84 17.16 24.72 -21.61
C THR A 84 17.90 26.02 -21.38
N VAL A 85 19.23 25.94 -21.41
CA VAL A 85 20.14 27.06 -21.63
C VAL A 85 20.99 26.77 -22.85
N THR A 86 20.96 27.66 -23.83
CA THR A 86 21.78 27.60 -25.05
C THR A 86 22.97 28.53 -24.93
N VAL A 87 24.13 28.08 -25.43
CA VAL A 87 25.34 28.89 -25.61
C VAL A 87 25.78 28.77 -27.07
N GLN A 88 25.59 29.83 -27.83
CA GLN A 88 25.84 29.92 -29.26
C GLN A 88 27.13 30.73 -29.51
N LEU A 89 28.08 30.14 -30.23
CA LEU A 89 29.28 30.85 -30.67
C LEU A 89 28.95 31.77 -31.87
N PRO A 90 29.71 32.86 -32.09
CA PRO A 90 29.45 33.79 -33.18
C PRO A 90 29.63 33.13 -34.54
N ASN A 91 28.61 33.24 -35.39
CA ASN A 91 28.63 32.73 -36.76
C ASN A 91 29.11 33.79 -37.77
N ASN A 92 29.08 35.08 -37.42
CA ASN A 92 29.62 36.18 -38.23
C ASN A 92 30.14 37.33 -37.34
N PRO A 93 31.47 37.63 -37.33
CA PRO A 93 32.53 36.80 -37.91
C PRO A 93 32.55 35.42 -37.24
N SER A 94 32.87 34.36 -37.98
CA SER A 94 32.82 32.98 -37.45
C SER A 94 34.04 32.62 -36.60
N ASN A 95 34.52 33.56 -35.78
CA ASN A 95 35.91 33.63 -35.29
C ASN A 95 36.27 32.66 -34.15
N LEU A 96 35.33 31.86 -33.66
CA LEU A 96 35.51 30.89 -32.58
C LEU A 96 34.99 29.52 -32.99
N GLN A 97 35.64 28.47 -32.51
CA GLN A 97 35.22 27.07 -32.64
C GLN A 97 35.33 26.37 -31.27
N PHE A 98 34.47 25.38 -31.00
CA PHE A 98 34.71 24.46 -29.90
C PHE A 98 35.97 23.63 -30.18
N SER A 99 36.83 23.45 -29.17
CA SER A 99 38.00 22.55 -29.25
C SER A 99 37.66 21.11 -28.88
N THR A 100 36.52 20.89 -28.21
CA THR A 100 36.04 19.57 -27.76
C THR A 100 34.51 19.59 -27.70
N THR A 101 33.86 18.66 -28.40
CA THR A 101 32.40 18.54 -28.52
C THR A 101 31.84 17.31 -27.79
N GLU A 102 32.56 16.79 -26.80
CA GLU A 102 32.09 15.70 -25.92
C GLU A 102 30.92 16.15 -25.03
N ASN A 103 29.81 15.42 -25.07
CA ASN A 103 28.68 15.62 -24.15
C ASN A 103 29.05 15.26 -22.69
N PHE A 104 28.45 15.96 -21.73
CA PHE A 104 28.65 15.73 -20.29
C PHE A 104 27.37 15.97 -19.48
N SER A 105 27.36 15.57 -18.21
CA SER A 105 26.30 15.92 -17.25
C SER A 105 26.86 16.89 -16.22
N VAL A 106 26.13 17.96 -15.93
CA VAL A 106 26.31 18.76 -14.71
C VAL A 106 25.70 17.98 -13.55
N ARG A 107 26.46 17.76 -12.48
CA ARG A 107 26.04 16.94 -11.34
C ARG A 107 26.10 17.69 -10.02
N ASP A 108 25.23 17.30 -9.09
CA ASP A 108 25.27 17.79 -7.72
C ASP A 108 26.53 17.28 -7.00
N GLY A 109 27.21 18.18 -6.28
CA GLY A 109 28.48 17.88 -5.61
C GLY A 109 28.38 16.98 -4.37
N ALA A 110 27.20 16.83 -3.79
CA ALA A 110 26.94 16.02 -2.60
C ALA A 110 26.23 14.70 -2.94
N THR A 111 25.19 14.72 -3.79
CA THR A 111 24.41 13.52 -4.15
C THR A 111 24.88 12.82 -5.42
N ASN A 112 25.67 13.50 -6.27
CA ASN A 112 26.07 13.05 -7.61
C ASN A 112 24.89 12.82 -8.58
N GLU A 113 23.69 13.31 -8.24
CA GLU A 113 22.53 13.34 -9.13
C GLU A 113 22.80 14.25 -10.35
N VAL A 114 22.06 14.03 -11.44
CA VAL A 114 22.19 14.87 -12.65
C VAL A 114 21.30 16.09 -12.49
N VAL A 115 21.90 17.27 -12.52
CA VAL A 115 21.20 18.57 -12.49
C VAL A 115 20.83 19.01 -13.91
N GLY A 116 21.68 18.67 -14.89
CA GLY A 116 21.39 18.86 -16.30
C GLY A 116 22.37 18.13 -17.22
N ASN A 117 21.98 17.91 -18.47
CA ASN A 117 22.80 17.28 -19.49
C ASN A 117 23.21 18.30 -20.55
N ALA A 118 24.50 18.39 -20.81
CA ALA A 118 25.11 19.29 -21.77
C ALA A 118 25.44 18.56 -23.08
N THR A 119 25.01 19.14 -24.20
CA THR A 119 25.21 18.63 -25.55
C THR A 119 25.83 19.68 -26.48
N PHE A 120 26.54 19.24 -27.51
CA PHE A 120 27.13 20.09 -28.53
C PHE A 120 26.59 19.75 -29.94
N ASP A 121 26.27 20.78 -30.72
CA ASP A 121 26.15 20.71 -32.18
C ASP A 121 27.30 21.53 -32.79
N GLU A 122 28.28 20.83 -33.36
CA GLU A 122 29.48 21.43 -33.95
C GLU A 122 29.16 22.21 -35.24
N ALA A 123 28.18 21.75 -36.02
CA ALA A 123 27.79 22.37 -37.29
C ALA A 123 27.01 23.67 -37.09
N GLN A 124 26.22 23.77 -36.02
CA GLN A 124 25.54 24.99 -35.60
C GLN A 124 26.42 25.89 -34.72
N LYS A 125 27.58 25.40 -34.26
CA LYS A 125 28.42 26.01 -33.21
C LYS A 125 27.63 26.31 -31.92
N LEU A 126 26.76 25.37 -31.53
CA LEU A 126 25.81 25.48 -30.42
C LEU A 126 26.16 24.50 -29.28
N PHE A 127 26.04 24.96 -28.04
CA PHE A 127 25.98 24.16 -26.83
C PHE A 127 24.58 24.28 -26.22
N THR A 128 24.03 23.20 -25.68
CA THR A 128 22.73 23.21 -24.96
C THR A 128 22.83 22.42 -23.66
N LEU A 129 22.51 23.07 -22.54
CA LEU A 129 22.31 22.45 -21.23
C LEU A 129 20.81 22.26 -21.00
N THR A 130 20.36 21.02 -20.81
CA THR A 130 18.96 20.65 -20.53
C THR A 130 18.81 20.20 -19.08
N PHE A 131 17.93 20.82 -18.31
CA PHE A 131 17.69 20.49 -16.90
C PHE A 131 16.90 19.20 -16.71
N THR A 132 17.08 18.56 -15.56
CA THR A 132 16.33 17.38 -15.10
C THR A 132 15.22 17.76 -14.11
N ASP A 133 14.51 16.75 -13.61
CA ASP A 133 13.61 16.81 -12.44
C ASP A 133 14.29 17.27 -11.14
N PHE A 134 15.63 17.37 -11.10
CA PHE A 134 16.36 17.98 -9.99
C PHE A 134 15.90 19.43 -9.72
N VAL A 135 15.56 20.21 -10.76
CA VAL A 135 15.10 21.61 -10.57
C VAL A 135 13.66 21.72 -10.02
N GLU A 136 12.93 20.61 -9.98
CA GLU A 136 11.55 20.55 -9.45
C GLU A 136 11.52 20.04 -7.99
N THR A 137 12.66 19.57 -7.48
CA THR A 137 12.82 18.98 -6.13
C THR A 137 13.82 19.74 -5.26
N HIS A 138 14.66 20.59 -5.86
CA HIS A 138 15.68 21.40 -5.20
C HIS A 138 15.51 22.89 -5.52
N SER A 139 16.11 23.76 -4.70
CA SER A 139 16.09 25.22 -4.87
C SER A 139 17.46 25.84 -4.57
N ASP A 140 17.59 27.16 -4.78
CA ASP A 140 18.84 27.92 -4.68
C ASP A 140 20.00 27.36 -5.55
N ILE A 141 19.66 26.58 -6.58
CA ILE A 141 20.59 25.74 -7.34
C ILE A 141 21.65 26.61 -8.03
N LYS A 142 22.90 26.44 -7.60
CA LYS A 142 24.07 27.20 -8.07
C LYS A 142 25.13 26.25 -8.58
N GLY A 143 25.93 26.68 -9.55
CA GLY A 143 26.96 25.82 -10.10
C GLY A 143 27.94 26.51 -11.04
N SER A 144 28.75 25.70 -11.69
CA SER A 144 29.64 26.13 -12.76
C SER A 144 29.71 25.08 -13.88
N PHE A 145 29.97 25.56 -15.10
CA PHE A 145 30.36 24.69 -16.21
C PHE A 145 31.46 25.36 -17.03
N TYR A 146 32.19 24.56 -17.79
CA TYR A 146 33.29 25.02 -18.62
C TYR A 146 33.37 24.22 -19.91
N PHE A 147 33.90 24.86 -20.94
CA PHE A 147 34.13 24.27 -22.25
C PHE A 147 35.37 24.88 -22.90
N TYR A 148 35.97 24.15 -23.82
CA TYR A 148 37.19 24.58 -24.51
C TYR A 148 36.86 25.19 -25.86
N LEU A 149 37.41 26.36 -26.14
CA LEU A 149 37.35 27.03 -27.43
C LEU A 149 38.75 27.10 -28.06
N LYS A 150 38.79 27.33 -29.38
CA LYS A 150 39.94 27.88 -30.10
C LYS A 150 39.50 29.04 -30.98
N VAL A 151 40.44 29.91 -31.34
CA VAL A 151 40.22 30.89 -32.42
C VAL A 151 40.15 30.14 -33.75
N ASP A 152 39.25 30.56 -34.64
CA ASP A 152 39.08 29.98 -35.97
C ASP A 152 40.17 30.48 -36.93
N GLU A 153 41.22 29.67 -37.10
CA GLU A 153 42.42 29.96 -37.90
C GLU A 153 42.16 30.21 -39.39
N GLN A 154 40.95 29.90 -39.89
CA GLN A 154 40.56 30.22 -41.27
C GLN A 154 40.01 31.64 -41.41
N THR A 155 39.52 32.22 -40.31
CA THR A 155 38.93 33.56 -40.27
C THR A 155 39.90 34.64 -39.78
N ILE A 156 40.88 34.25 -38.94
CA ILE A 156 41.88 35.16 -38.37
C ILE A 156 43.28 34.61 -38.67
N THR A 157 44.00 35.32 -39.55
CA THR A 157 45.30 34.90 -40.10
C THR A 157 46.44 35.85 -39.76
N THR A 158 46.17 36.89 -38.96
CA THR A 158 47.16 37.87 -38.46
C THR A 158 46.99 38.11 -36.96
N ASP A 159 48.06 38.55 -36.30
CA ASP A 159 48.07 38.90 -34.88
C ASP A 159 46.99 39.93 -34.51
N GLN A 160 46.10 39.59 -33.57
CA GLN A 160 45.07 40.50 -33.05
C GLN A 160 44.50 40.05 -31.70
N THR A 161 43.95 41.00 -30.94
CA THR A 161 43.12 40.71 -29.76
C THR A 161 41.71 40.29 -30.19
N VAL A 162 41.26 39.14 -29.70
CA VAL A 162 39.98 38.51 -30.07
C VAL A 162 39.02 38.55 -28.87
N PRO A 163 37.91 39.32 -28.93
CA PRO A 163 36.93 39.35 -27.85
C PRO A 163 36.10 38.06 -27.84
N ILE A 164 35.97 37.44 -26.67
CA ILE A 164 35.23 36.18 -26.48
C ILE A 164 33.75 36.51 -26.22
N ASN A 165 33.06 36.91 -27.28
CA ASN A 165 31.63 37.18 -27.27
C ASN A 165 30.86 35.89 -27.60
N ILE A 166 30.04 35.40 -26.66
CA ILE A 166 29.16 34.25 -26.85
C ILE A 166 27.71 34.67 -26.58
N SER A 167 26.75 34.09 -27.29
CA SER A 167 25.34 34.36 -27.02
C SER A 167 24.76 33.30 -26.09
N VAL A 168 24.20 33.71 -24.96
CA VAL A 168 23.53 32.83 -24.01
C VAL A 168 22.04 33.17 -24.02
N ASN A 169 21.19 32.20 -24.38
CA ASN A 169 19.73 32.41 -24.52
C ASN A 169 19.39 33.63 -25.40
N ASN A 170 20.14 33.81 -26.49
CA ASN A 170 20.11 34.94 -27.43
C ASN A 170 20.66 36.29 -26.92
N GLU A 171 21.10 36.41 -25.66
CA GLU A 171 21.80 37.61 -25.16
C GLU A 171 23.33 37.45 -25.33
N VAL A 172 24.00 38.43 -25.95
CA VAL A 172 25.47 38.40 -26.10
C VAL A 172 26.15 38.78 -24.78
N LYS A 173 26.92 37.85 -24.22
CA LYS A 173 27.77 38.03 -23.04
C LYS A 173 29.25 37.94 -23.45
N ASN A 174 30.10 38.79 -22.88
CA ASN A 174 31.55 38.77 -23.11
C ASN A 174 32.24 38.00 -21.97
N ALA A 175 33.17 37.11 -22.31
CA ALA A 175 33.97 36.32 -21.35
C ALA A 175 35.38 36.89 -21.10
N GLY A 176 35.68 38.07 -21.63
CA GLY A 176 37.02 38.64 -21.77
C GLY A 176 37.52 38.62 -23.22
N GLU A 177 38.84 38.58 -23.39
CA GLU A 177 39.54 38.63 -24.66
C GLU A 177 40.82 37.79 -24.62
N VAL A 178 41.34 37.40 -25.78
CA VAL A 178 42.62 36.69 -25.93
C VAL A 178 43.48 37.34 -27.00
N ASN A 179 44.79 37.51 -26.76
CA ASN A 179 45.72 37.97 -27.80
C ASN A 179 46.13 36.78 -28.65
N TYR A 180 45.66 36.73 -29.89
CA TYR A 180 45.87 35.60 -30.78
C TYR A 180 47.00 35.88 -31.77
N HIS A 181 47.90 34.91 -31.90
CA HIS A 181 49.11 34.97 -32.73
C HIS A 181 49.11 33.74 -33.67
N PRO A 182 48.47 33.83 -34.84
CA PRO A 182 48.27 32.71 -35.77
C PRO A 182 49.54 32.21 -36.48
N VAL A 183 50.73 32.65 -36.07
CA VAL A 183 51.99 32.25 -36.72
C VAL A 183 52.28 30.77 -36.44
N PRO A 184 52.34 29.89 -37.48
CA PRO A 184 52.76 28.51 -37.29
C PRO A 184 54.21 28.45 -36.82
N ASN A 185 54.53 27.50 -35.94
CA ASN A 185 55.90 27.34 -35.44
C ASN A 185 56.86 26.80 -36.52
N THR A 186 57.51 27.73 -37.23
CA THR A 186 58.55 27.50 -38.25
C THR A 186 59.97 27.49 -37.67
N THR A 187 60.14 27.36 -36.34
CA THR A 187 61.46 27.34 -35.70
C THR A 187 62.33 26.20 -36.25
N VAL A 188 63.54 26.56 -36.67
CA VAL A 188 64.56 25.63 -37.15
C VAL A 188 65.07 24.77 -35.98
N SER A 189 65.22 23.46 -36.19
CA SER A 189 65.61 22.51 -35.13
C SER A 189 66.22 21.24 -35.71
N ASP A 190 67.16 20.61 -34.97
CA ASP A 190 67.73 19.32 -35.36
C ASP A 190 66.68 18.20 -35.19
N MET A 191 65.91 18.26 -34.10
CA MET A 191 64.72 17.46 -33.87
C MET A 191 63.55 18.34 -33.38
N SER A 192 62.34 18.03 -33.85
CA SER A 192 61.10 18.52 -33.23
C SER A 192 60.18 17.36 -32.90
N LYS A 193 59.42 17.45 -31.81
CA LYS A 193 58.37 16.49 -31.46
C LYS A 193 57.02 17.19 -31.43
N THR A 194 56.04 16.62 -32.11
CA THR A 194 54.63 17.04 -32.05
C THR A 194 53.72 15.85 -31.88
N GLY A 195 52.47 16.11 -31.52
CA GLY A 195 51.42 15.11 -31.43
C GLY A 195 50.05 15.76 -31.39
N TRP A 196 49.00 14.94 -31.41
CA TRP A 196 47.61 15.35 -31.22
C TRP A 196 46.79 14.17 -30.71
N ARG A 197 45.71 14.46 -29.98
CA ARG A 197 44.75 13.48 -29.47
C ARG A 197 43.55 13.39 -30.41
N ASN A 198 43.22 12.17 -30.82
CA ASN A 198 41.95 11.84 -31.47
C ASN A 198 41.06 11.10 -30.46
N ILE A 199 39.75 11.22 -30.67
CA ILE A 199 38.75 10.25 -30.22
C ILE A 199 38.31 9.54 -31.50
N GLU A 200 38.44 8.22 -31.58
CA GLU A 200 37.95 7.45 -32.73
C GLU A 200 36.45 7.12 -32.54
N THR A 201 35.77 6.59 -33.55
CA THR A 201 34.29 6.45 -33.57
C THR A 201 33.68 5.50 -32.53
N ASP A 202 34.50 4.69 -31.86
CA ASP A 202 34.14 3.81 -30.75
C ASP A 202 34.30 4.50 -29.36
N GLY A 203 34.68 5.78 -29.35
CA GLY A 203 35.01 6.54 -28.14
C GLY A 203 36.43 6.30 -27.62
N SER A 204 37.25 5.50 -28.31
CA SER A 204 38.62 5.24 -27.87
C SER A 204 39.53 6.46 -28.08
N ILE A 205 40.27 6.82 -27.03
CA ILE A 205 41.28 7.89 -27.08
C ILE A 205 42.54 7.34 -27.75
N VAL A 206 43.00 8.02 -28.80
CA VAL A 206 44.21 7.65 -29.56
C VAL A 206 45.13 8.86 -29.67
N PHE A 207 46.35 8.74 -29.16
CA PHE A 207 47.38 9.75 -29.35
C PHE A 207 48.15 9.44 -30.64
N LYS A 208 48.34 10.45 -31.49
CA LYS A 208 49.08 10.38 -32.76
C LYS A 208 50.30 11.29 -32.62
N TYR A 209 51.49 10.77 -32.89
CA TYR A 209 52.76 11.47 -32.70
C TYR A 209 53.56 11.59 -34.00
N ARG A 210 54.37 12.66 -34.07
CA ARG A 210 55.35 12.90 -35.11
C ARG A 210 56.65 13.38 -34.48
N ILE A 211 57.73 12.61 -34.64
CA ILE A 211 59.10 13.11 -34.44
C ILE A 211 59.61 13.52 -35.82
N SER A 212 60.19 14.71 -35.94
CA SER A 212 60.81 15.21 -37.17
C SER A 212 62.29 15.44 -36.93
N LEU A 213 63.13 14.96 -37.85
CA LEU A 213 64.60 15.02 -37.79
C LEU A 213 65.14 15.83 -38.97
N ASN A 214 66.16 16.63 -38.69
CA ASN A 214 66.93 17.47 -39.60
C ASN A 214 66.17 18.64 -40.27
N ARG A 215 65.34 19.38 -39.53
CA ARG A 215 64.78 20.65 -40.04
C ARG A 215 65.82 21.77 -40.12
N SER A 216 66.96 21.60 -39.46
CA SER A 216 68.15 22.46 -39.57
C SER A 216 68.96 22.26 -40.84
N GLN A 217 68.69 21.22 -41.63
CA GLN A 217 69.44 20.89 -42.86
C GLN A 217 70.95 20.78 -42.61
N SER A 218 71.31 20.17 -41.48
CA SER A 218 72.68 19.90 -41.04
C SER A 218 73.12 18.48 -41.41
N ASN A 219 74.44 18.23 -41.40
CA ASN A 219 74.97 16.87 -41.47
C ASN A 219 75.12 16.31 -40.05
N PHE A 220 74.66 15.09 -39.81
CA PHE A 220 74.77 14.39 -38.53
C PHE A 220 75.43 13.03 -38.71
N GLU A 221 76.24 12.62 -37.72
CA GLU A 221 76.92 11.32 -37.71
C GLU A 221 76.56 10.50 -36.47
N ASN A 222 76.35 9.19 -36.66
CA ASN A 222 75.87 8.27 -35.62
C ASN A 222 74.57 8.77 -34.94
N THR A 223 73.57 9.09 -35.77
CA THR A 223 72.33 9.76 -35.37
C THR A 223 71.34 8.78 -34.76
N VAL A 224 71.04 8.91 -33.46
CA VAL A 224 70.08 8.06 -32.73
C VAL A 224 68.95 8.92 -32.15
N ILE A 225 67.71 8.44 -32.31
CA ILE A 225 66.54 9.01 -31.62
C ILE A 225 66.03 7.99 -30.61
N HIS A 226 65.83 8.45 -29.37
CA HIS A 226 65.14 7.72 -28.31
C HIS A 226 63.79 8.40 -28.02
N ASP A 227 62.74 7.63 -27.73
CA ASP A 227 61.42 8.14 -27.31
C ASP A 227 60.96 7.43 -26.04
N PHE A 228 60.23 8.13 -25.15
CA PHE A 228 59.69 7.56 -23.91
C PHE A 228 58.48 8.35 -23.38
N PHE A 229 57.43 7.63 -23.01
CA PHE A 229 56.29 8.19 -22.26
C PHE A 229 56.68 8.52 -20.82
N GLN A 230 56.76 9.81 -20.50
CA GLN A 230 56.95 10.28 -19.12
C GLN A 230 55.72 9.94 -18.27
N THR A 231 54.51 10.22 -18.77
CA THR A 231 53.28 9.91 -18.05
C THR A 231 53.02 8.38 -18.06
N PRO A 232 52.70 7.75 -16.91
CA PRO A 232 52.19 6.38 -16.86
C PRO A 232 50.93 6.17 -17.72
N GLY A 233 50.58 4.92 -17.97
CA GLY A 233 49.34 4.57 -18.69
C GLY A 233 49.45 4.51 -20.22
N LEU A 234 50.20 5.38 -20.90
CA LEU A 234 50.34 5.30 -22.37
C LEU A 234 51.28 4.16 -22.84
N ARG A 235 50.97 3.55 -24.00
CA ARG A 235 51.81 2.56 -24.71
C ARG A 235 51.71 2.73 -26.23
N TYR A 236 52.80 2.52 -26.97
CA TYR A 236 52.76 2.54 -28.44
C TYR A 236 51.89 1.42 -28.99
N VAL A 237 51.25 1.66 -30.13
CA VAL A 237 50.59 0.59 -30.90
C VAL A 237 51.66 -0.10 -31.74
N SER A 238 51.96 -1.37 -31.44
CA SER A 238 52.87 -2.17 -32.25
C SER A 238 52.40 -2.22 -33.71
N GLY A 239 53.34 -2.13 -34.66
CA GLY A 239 53.04 -2.02 -36.09
C GLY A 239 52.46 -0.66 -36.54
N SER A 240 52.32 0.35 -35.66
CA SER A 240 51.89 1.70 -36.08
C SER A 240 53.03 2.64 -36.47
N PHE A 241 54.29 2.22 -36.30
CA PHE A 241 55.46 3.00 -36.67
C PHE A 241 55.60 3.11 -38.19
N ARG A 242 55.83 4.34 -38.67
CA ARG A 242 56.06 4.65 -40.08
C ARG A 242 57.15 5.71 -40.18
N ILE A 243 58.20 5.45 -40.95
CA ILE A 243 59.35 6.34 -41.12
C ILE A 243 59.35 6.85 -42.56
N GLU A 244 59.16 8.16 -42.74
CA GLU A 244 59.28 8.81 -44.05
C GLU A 244 60.60 9.55 -44.16
N LYS A 245 61.19 9.55 -45.36
CA LYS A 245 62.36 10.32 -45.77
C LYS A 245 61.95 11.31 -46.86
N GLY A 246 62.53 12.51 -46.86
CA GLY A 246 62.29 13.55 -47.86
C GLY A 246 63.20 14.76 -47.65
N THR A 247 62.73 15.95 -48.02
CA THR A 247 63.43 17.23 -47.74
C THR A 247 62.47 18.22 -47.09
N TRP A 248 62.93 18.95 -46.06
CA TRP A 248 62.07 19.88 -45.32
C TRP A 248 61.89 21.22 -46.03
N GLY A 249 60.65 21.68 -46.10
CA GLY A 249 60.27 23.05 -46.46
C GLY A 249 59.15 23.58 -45.56
N THR A 250 58.62 24.75 -45.87
CA THR A 250 57.52 25.38 -45.12
C THR A 250 56.34 25.75 -46.01
N ASN A 251 55.15 25.83 -45.42
CA ASN A 251 53.91 26.34 -46.02
C ASN A 251 53.10 27.13 -44.98
N ALA A 252 51.87 27.52 -45.31
CA ALA A 252 50.98 28.29 -44.41
C ALA A 252 50.62 27.55 -43.10
N GLN A 253 50.84 26.24 -43.01
CA GLN A 253 50.61 25.41 -41.82
C GLN A 253 51.92 25.07 -41.07
N GLY A 254 53.06 25.65 -41.47
CA GLY A 254 54.38 25.44 -40.86
C GLY A 254 55.26 24.48 -41.64
N TRP A 255 55.96 23.58 -40.94
CA TRP A 255 56.92 22.65 -41.54
C TRP A 255 56.26 21.47 -42.27
N ILE A 256 56.67 21.25 -43.52
CA ILE A 256 56.23 20.13 -44.38
C ILE A 256 57.45 19.35 -44.89
N LEU A 257 57.38 18.01 -44.80
CA LEU A 257 58.35 17.13 -45.46
C LEU A 257 57.88 16.92 -46.91
N GLN A 258 58.71 17.30 -47.87
CA GLN A 258 58.43 17.25 -49.30
C GLN A 258 59.15 16.06 -49.94
N ASN A 259 58.66 15.61 -51.10
CA ASN A 259 59.20 14.49 -51.87
C ASN A 259 59.32 13.20 -51.02
N THR A 260 58.29 12.92 -50.22
CA THR A 260 58.32 11.83 -49.23
C THR A 260 58.37 10.45 -49.86
N THR A 261 59.25 9.61 -49.32
CA THR A 261 59.32 8.17 -49.57
C THR A 261 59.18 7.45 -48.24
N ASP A 262 58.37 6.38 -48.19
CA ASP A 262 58.33 5.50 -47.04
C ASP A 262 59.62 4.66 -47.00
N VAL A 263 60.30 4.67 -45.86
CA VAL A 263 61.56 3.95 -45.63
C VAL A 263 61.47 3.04 -44.42
N THR A 264 60.27 2.75 -43.92
CA THR A 264 60.06 1.91 -42.73
C THR A 264 60.74 0.55 -42.84
N ASP A 265 60.60 -0.12 -44.00
CA ASP A 265 61.21 -1.43 -44.29
C ASP A 265 62.75 -1.40 -44.40
N GLN A 266 63.37 -0.22 -44.41
CA GLN A 266 64.84 -0.09 -44.34
C GLN A 266 65.36 -0.24 -42.91
N PHE A 267 64.48 -0.35 -41.90
CA PHE A 267 64.85 -0.49 -40.50
C PHE A 267 64.46 -1.87 -39.94
N THR A 268 65.42 -2.55 -39.31
CA THR A 268 65.18 -3.84 -38.66
C THR A 268 64.52 -3.64 -37.30
N PHE A 269 63.24 -3.96 -37.20
CA PHE A 269 62.48 -3.90 -35.95
C PHE A 269 62.84 -5.07 -35.01
N THR A 270 63.07 -4.75 -33.74
CA THR A 270 63.47 -5.69 -32.68
C THR A 270 62.87 -5.27 -31.34
N THR A 271 62.77 -6.21 -30.40
CA THR A 271 62.29 -5.96 -29.03
C THR A 271 63.40 -6.19 -28.00
N ALA A 272 63.45 -5.35 -26.97
CA ALA A 272 64.32 -5.52 -25.80
C ALA A 272 63.52 -5.37 -24.50
N ASP A 273 63.96 -5.97 -23.40
CA ASP A 273 63.24 -5.92 -22.11
C ASP A 273 62.97 -4.48 -21.67
N SER A 274 64.00 -3.63 -21.76
CA SER A 274 63.92 -2.17 -21.60
C SER A 274 64.63 -1.45 -22.74
N VAL A 275 64.27 -0.18 -22.95
CA VAL A 275 64.96 0.76 -23.83
C VAL A 275 65.07 2.09 -23.10
N ASP A 276 66.26 2.68 -23.05
CA ASP A 276 66.55 3.92 -22.33
C ASP A 276 67.39 4.88 -23.18
N ALA A 277 67.87 5.99 -22.59
CA ALA A 277 68.71 6.98 -23.26
C ALA A 277 70.20 6.58 -23.41
N THR A 278 70.58 5.34 -23.08
CA THR A 278 71.93 4.77 -23.28
C THR A 278 71.93 3.63 -24.31
N THR A 279 70.79 2.99 -24.49
CA THR A 279 70.51 1.92 -25.46
C THR A 279 70.85 2.39 -26.87
N THR A 280 71.98 1.92 -27.41
CA THR A 280 72.47 2.30 -28.75
C THR A 280 72.18 1.18 -29.76
N PRO A 281 71.18 1.32 -30.65
CA PRO A 281 70.87 0.30 -31.65
C PRO A 281 71.99 0.17 -32.69
N ALA A 282 72.09 -1.00 -33.33
CA ALA A 282 72.90 -1.15 -34.54
C ALA A 282 72.39 -0.23 -35.67
N LEU A 283 73.23 0.05 -36.67
CA LEU A 283 72.88 0.88 -37.82
C LEU A 283 71.59 0.37 -38.49
N LYS A 284 70.59 1.26 -38.67
CA LYS A 284 69.23 0.96 -39.16
C LYS A 284 68.46 -0.07 -38.32
N GLN A 285 68.76 -0.23 -37.04
CA GLN A 285 67.92 -0.99 -36.12
C GLN A 285 66.90 -0.06 -35.43
N PHE A 286 65.67 -0.57 -35.26
CA PHE A 286 64.62 0.03 -34.44
C PHE A 286 64.33 -0.92 -33.27
N VAL A 287 64.53 -0.47 -32.04
CA VAL A 287 64.34 -1.27 -30.81
C VAL A 287 63.16 -0.72 -30.03
N VAL A 288 62.16 -1.55 -29.76
CA VAL A 288 61.02 -1.23 -28.90
C VAL A 288 61.15 -1.96 -27.56
N SER A 289 60.83 -1.28 -26.47
CA SER A 289 60.73 -1.89 -25.14
C SER A 289 59.60 -2.93 -25.06
N SER A 290 59.78 -3.97 -24.24
CA SER A 290 58.81 -5.05 -24.05
C SER A 290 57.43 -4.58 -23.57
N ASP A 291 57.39 -3.48 -22.82
CA ASP A 291 56.17 -2.85 -22.34
C ASP A 291 55.54 -1.84 -23.33
N ASN A 292 56.20 -1.59 -24.47
CA ASN A 292 55.86 -0.58 -25.46
C ASN A 292 55.80 0.85 -24.88
N ARG A 293 56.68 1.22 -23.95
CA ARG A 293 56.74 2.58 -23.38
C ARG A 293 57.93 3.45 -23.81
N SER A 294 58.99 2.85 -24.33
CA SER A 294 60.10 3.51 -25.02
C SER A 294 60.53 2.81 -26.33
N PHE A 295 61.16 3.56 -27.23
CA PHE A 295 61.88 3.00 -28.38
C PHE A 295 63.19 3.76 -28.65
N ALA A 296 64.11 3.14 -29.39
CA ALA A 296 65.34 3.75 -29.88
C ALA A 296 65.59 3.34 -31.34
N VAL A 297 66.03 4.27 -32.18
CA VAL A 297 66.28 4.03 -33.61
C VAL A 297 67.56 4.73 -34.06
N ASN A 298 68.45 3.98 -34.72
CA ASN A 298 69.72 4.49 -35.24
C ASN A 298 69.62 4.74 -36.76
N PHE A 299 69.62 6.01 -37.15
CA PHE A 299 69.62 6.44 -38.55
C PHE A 299 70.99 6.34 -39.22
N GLY A 300 72.09 6.33 -38.44
CA GLY A 300 73.46 6.44 -38.94
C GLY A 300 73.82 7.87 -39.35
N SER A 301 74.53 8.03 -40.46
CA SER A 301 74.78 9.33 -41.08
C SER A 301 73.49 9.90 -41.69
N VAL A 302 73.25 11.19 -41.49
CA VAL A 302 72.12 11.95 -42.08
C VAL A 302 72.70 13.20 -42.74
N ALA A 303 72.53 13.33 -44.06
CA ALA A 303 73.06 14.47 -44.82
C ALA A 303 72.14 15.70 -44.75
N SER A 304 72.69 16.89 -45.01
CA SER A 304 71.99 18.18 -44.95
C SER A 304 70.70 18.28 -45.77
N ASN A 305 70.60 17.54 -46.88
CA ASN A 305 69.40 17.49 -47.73
C ASN A 305 68.38 16.42 -47.31
N GLU A 306 68.69 15.58 -46.33
CA GLU A 306 67.84 14.50 -45.84
C GLU A 306 67.07 14.90 -44.57
N GLY A 307 65.76 15.08 -44.72
CA GLY A 307 64.81 15.11 -43.61
C GLY A 307 64.16 13.75 -43.38
N TYR A 308 63.90 13.39 -42.11
CA TYR A 308 63.13 12.20 -41.76
C TYR A 308 61.97 12.57 -40.81
N GLN A 309 60.87 11.83 -40.85
CA GLN A 309 59.86 11.87 -39.78
C GLN A 309 59.39 10.47 -39.37
N ILE A 310 59.27 10.25 -38.06
CA ILE A 310 58.71 9.04 -37.45
C ILE A 310 57.28 9.37 -37.02
N LEU A 311 56.32 8.69 -37.63
CA LEU A 311 54.89 8.75 -37.31
C LEU A 311 54.50 7.48 -36.53
N TYR A 312 53.66 7.61 -35.50
CA TYR A 312 53.15 6.46 -34.74
C TYR A 312 51.90 6.79 -33.93
N ARG A 313 51.19 5.74 -33.48
CA ARG A 313 50.03 5.83 -32.57
C ARG A 313 50.41 5.33 -31.18
N SER A 314 49.74 5.85 -30.16
CA SER A 314 49.73 5.27 -28.82
C SER A 314 48.31 5.17 -28.27
N LEU A 315 48.10 4.20 -27.40
CA LEU A 315 46.84 3.93 -26.71
C LEU A 315 47.03 4.08 -25.19
N PRO A 316 45.94 4.41 -24.46
CA PRO A 316 45.87 4.20 -23.03
C PRO A 316 45.94 2.70 -22.71
N THR A 317 46.57 2.35 -21.59
CA THR A 317 46.48 1.01 -21.00
C THR A 317 45.05 0.82 -20.45
N ALA A 318 44.52 -0.39 -20.49
CA ALA A 318 43.21 -0.70 -19.90
C ALA A 318 43.12 -0.22 -18.44
N GLY A 319 42.03 0.47 -18.10
CA GLY A 319 41.85 1.10 -16.79
C GLY A 319 42.51 2.48 -16.60
N THR A 320 43.10 3.08 -17.65
CA THR A 320 43.57 4.48 -17.59
C THR A 320 42.39 5.44 -17.55
N SER A 321 42.08 5.97 -16.37
CA SER A 321 41.17 7.13 -16.23
C SER A 321 41.81 8.40 -16.79
N PHE A 322 40.99 9.27 -17.37
CA PHE A 322 41.38 10.58 -17.87
C PHE A 322 40.63 11.66 -17.06
N VAL A 323 41.38 12.60 -16.49
CA VAL A 323 40.85 13.71 -15.69
C VAL A 323 41.11 15.03 -16.42
N ASP A 324 40.14 15.95 -16.41
CA ASP A 324 40.31 17.27 -17.05
C ASP A 324 41.52 18.02 -16.48
N GLY A 325 42.29 18.67 -17.36
CA GLY A 325 43.56 19.32 -17.02
C GLY A 325 44.76 18.37 -16.84
N GLN A 326 44.57 17.04 -16.80
CA GLN A 326 45.67 16.09 -16.64
C GLN A 326 46.59 16.07 -17.87
N THR A 327 47.91 16.11 -17.65
CA THR A 327 48.91 16.16 -18.73
C THR A 327 49.50 14.80 -19.10
N TYR A 328 49.60 14.56 -20.41
CA TYR A 328 50.08 13.33 -21.03
C TYR A 328 51.32 13.64 -21.88
N SER A 329 52.49 13.48 -21.24
CA SER A 329 53.78 13.88 -21.79
C SER A 329 54.54 12.70 -22.40
N ASN A 330 55.04 12.91 -23.62
CA ASN A 330 55.97 12.02 -24.30
C ASN A 330 57.24 12.81 -24.67
N THR A 331 58.41 12.21 -24.49
CA THR A 331 59.71 12.86 -24.73
C THR A 331 60.54 12.12 -25.76
N ALA A 332 61.00 12.86 -26.77
CA ALA A 332 62.03 12.40 -27.70
C ALA A 332 63.40 13.02 -27.33
N THR A 333 64.47 12.27 -27.55
CA THR A 333 65.87 12.68 -27.37
C THR A 333 66.66 12.34 -28.63
N LEU A 334 67.38 13.31 -29.19
CA LEU A 334 68.31 13.16 -30.30
C LEU A 334 69.75 13.16 -29.78
N THR A 335 70.54 12.18 -30.21
CA THR A 335 71.99 12.14 -30.03
C THR A 335 72.68 11.93 -31.38
N ALA A 336 73.81 12.60 -31.58
CA ALA A 336 74.71 12.42 -32.72
C ALA A 336 76.10 12.91 -32.30
N ASN A 337 77.14 12.45 -32.99
CA ASN A 337 78.54 12.75 -32.65
C ASN A 337 78.88 14.26 -32.62
N ASN A 338 78.07 15.08 -33.28
CA ASN A 338 78.25 16.53 -33.45
C ASN A 338 77.12 17.39 -32.85
N ILE A 339 76.23 16.83 -32.02
CA ILE A 339 75.13 17.57 -31.35
C ILE A 339 75.20 17.41 -29.83
N SER A 340 75.06 18.50 -29.10
CA SER A 340 74.83 18.48 -27.65
C SER A 340 73.38 18.06 -27.33
N LYS A 341 73.13 16.73 -27.29
CA LYS A 341 71.89 16.03 -26.84
C LYS A 341 70.61 16.90 -26.83
N GLU A 342 69.93 17.02 -27.96
CA GLU A 342 68.66 17.76 -28.00
C GLU A 342 67.51 16.92 -27.42
N THR A 343 66.69 17.50 -26.56
CA THR A 343 65.51 16.85 -25.97
C THR A 343 64.26 17.67 -26.29
N LYS A 344 63.18 17.01 -26.73
CA LYS A 344 61.88 17.63 -27.03
C LYS A 344 60.75 16.87 -26.34
N VAL A 345 60.02 17.57 -25.48
CA VAL A 345 58.77 17.07 -24.88
C VAL A 345 57.60 17.54 -25.73
N TYR A 346 56.62 16.67 -25.93
CA TYR A 346 55.26 17.07 -26.30
C TYR A 346 54.34 16.69 -25.16
N THR A 347 53.53 17.65 -24.73
CA THR A 347 52.53 17.52 -23.67
C THR A 347 51.16 17.72 -24.29
N ASP A 348 50.28 16.72 -24.23
CA ASP A 348 48.85 16.95 -24.44
C ASP A 348 48.17 17.19 -23.09
N TYR A 349 47.23 18.11 -23.06
CA TYR A 349 46.37 18.37 -21.91
C TYR A 349 45.07 17.64 -22.18
N TYR A 350 44.67 16.72 -21.31
CA TYR A 350 43.33 16.18 -21.38
C TYR A 350 42.33 17.30 -21.13
N ARG A 351 41.34 17.38 -22.02
CA ARG A 351 40.36 18.44 -22.12
C ARG A 351 39.02 17.78 -22.27
N ARG A 352 38.13 18.02 -21.32
CA ARG A 352 36.75 17.54 -21.39
C ARG A 352 35.85 18.59 -20.77
N SER A 353 34.98 19.18 -21.59
CA SER A 353 33.93 20.08 -21.11
C SER A 353 33.15 19.43 -19.96
N GLY A 354 32.84 20.20 -18.92
CA GLY A 354 32.35 19.66 -17.66
C GLY A 354 31.64 20.70 -16.80
N GLY A 355 31.05 20.26 -15.69
CA GLY A 355 30.41 21.17 -14.73
C GLY A 355 29.88 20.46 -13.50
N SER A 356 29.60 21.25 -12.46
CA SER A 356 29.04 20.81 -11.19
C SER A 356 28.05 21.84 -10.66
N ALA A 357 27.17 21.43 -9.76
CA ALA A 357 26.23 22.28 -9.07
C ALA A 357 26.01 21.83 -7.63
N THR A 358 25.22 22.60 -6.89
CA THR A 358 24.70 22.28 -5.56
C THR A 358 23.24 22.75 -5.50
N GLY A 359 22.32 21.89 -5.09
CA GLY A 359 20.92 22.24 -4.84
C GLY A 359 20.51 22.02 -3.37
N ASN A 360 19.59 22.85 -2.87
CA ASN A 360 19.02 22.73 -1.54
C ASN A 360 17.65 22.03 -1.57
N THR A 361 17.46 20.96 -0.79
CA THR A 361 16.14 20.37 -0.53
C THR A 361 15.51 21.03 0.70
N TYR A 362 14.24 21.46 0.60
CA TYR A 362 13.48 21.97 1.74
C TYR A 362 12.56 20.89 2.30
N GLN A 363 12.47 20.80 3.62
CA GLN A 363 11.68 19.81 4.35
C GLN A 363 10.82 20.49 5.43
N LEU A 364 9.60 20.01 5.61
CA LEU A 364 8.69 20.47 6.66
C LEU A 364 8.27 19.28 7.52
N ASN A 365 8.65 19.31 8.80
CA ASN A 365 8.24 18.36 9.83
C ASN A 365 7.06 18.93 10.62
N LEU A 366 5.87 18.33 10.49
CA LEU A 366 4.71 18.66 11.31
C LEU A 366 4.61 17.68 12.49
N LYS A 367 4.29 18.19 13.68
CA LYS A 367 3.95 17.36 14.83
C LYS A 367 2.51 17.61 15.26
N LYS A 368 1.65 16.61 15.04
CA LYS A 368 0.26 16.59 15.49
C LYS A 368 0.16 16.07 16.91
N THR A 369 -0.35 16.89 17.81
CA THR A 369 -0.64 16.51 19.20
C THR A 369 -2.05 16.90 19.64
N ALA A 370 -2.44 16.48 20.84
CA ALA A 370 -3.59 16.99 21.56
C ALA A 370 -3.32 18.40 22.12
N GLU A 371 -4.33 19.03 22.73
CA GLU A 371 -4.23 20.34 23.39
C GLU A 371 -3.19 20.39 24.54
N ASP A 372 -2.78 19.24 25.09
CA ASP A 372 -1.65 19.16 26.04
C ASP A 372 -0.26 19.37 25.40
N GLY A 373 -0.18 19.48 24.06
CA GLY A 373 1.04 19.70 23.30
C GLY A 373 2.00 18.50 23.19
N SER A 374 1.68 17.37 23.80
CA SER A 374 2.61 16.24 24.01
C SER A 374 2.06 14.86 23.62
N THR A 375 0.75 14.61 23.79
CA THR A 375 0.10 13.37 23.37
C THR A 375 -0.02 13.36 21.84
N PRO A 376 0.63 12.44 21.12
CA PRO A 376 0.61 12.40 19.65
C PRO A 376 -0.75 11.93 19.11
N LEU A 377 -1.17 12.45 17.95
CA LEU A 377 -2.41 12.05 17.29
C LEU A 377 -2.20 11.60 15.84
N ALA A 378 -2.68 10.41 15.51
CA ALA A 378 -2.68 9.85 14.16
C ALA A 378 -3.95 10.24 13.37
N GLY A 379 -3.92 10.12 12.04
CA GLY A 379 -5.09 10.28 11.18
C GLY A 379 -5.58 11.72 10.96
N ALA A 380 -4.84 12.74 11.45
CA ALA A 380 -5.08 14.12 11.04
C ALA A 380 -4.64 14.31 9.59
N ARG A 381 -5.43 15.00 8.76
CA ARG A 381 -5.08 15.29 7.37
C ARG A 381 -4.82 16.78 7.16
N PHE A 382 -3.70 17.09 6.53
CA PHE A 382 -3.27 18.45 6.22
C PHE A 382 -3.14 18.67 4.72
N LYS A 383 -3.72 19.77 4.24
CA LYS A 383 -3.47 20.31 2.91
C LYS A 383 -2.37 21.36 3.01
N ILE A 384 -1.39 21.28 2.11
CA ILE A 384 -0.24 22.17 2.07
C ILE A 384 -0.20 22.83 0.69
N THR A 385 -0.16 24.17 0.65
CA THR A 385 -0.27 24.95 -0.59
C THR A 385 0.86 25.97 -0.67
N ASN A 386 1.58 26.02 -1.79
CA ASN A 386 2.56 27.09 -2.05
C ASN A 386 1.81 28.42 -2.23
N LYS A 387 2.17 29.46 -1.47
CA LYS A 387 1.45 30.74 -1.42
C LYS A 387 1.74 31.66 -2.60
N GLU A 388 2.79 31.41 -3.38
CA GLU A 388 3.13 32.17 -4.59
C GLU A 388 2.44 31.56 -5.83
N THR A 389 2.57 30.25 -6.04
CA THR A 389 1.98 29.57 -7.21
C THR A 389 0.52 29.13 -7.01
N ASN A 390 0.05 29.06 -5.75
CA ASN A 390 -1.23 28.46 -5.34
C ASN A 390 -1.33 26.94 -5.63
N GLU A 391 -0.20 26.28 -5.93
CA GLU A 391 -0.16 24.83 -6.17
C GLU A 391 -0.21 24.05 -4.86
N VAL A 392 -0.92 22.93 -4.88
CA VAL A 392 -1.04 22.03 -3.73
C VAL A 392 0.13 21.06 -3.74
N VAL A 393 0.93 21.05 -2.67
CA VAL A 393 2.01 20.07 -2.47
C VAL A 393 1.38 18.70 -2.33
N LYS A 394 1.90 17.73 -3.07
CA LYS A 394 1.41 16.35 -3.06
C LYS A 394 2.27 15.43 -2.21
N SER A 395 1.63 14.43 -1.63
CA SER A 395 2.31 13.30 -0.99
C SER A 395 3.03 12.42 -2.02
N ALA A 396 3.91 11.52 -1.55
CA ALA A 396 4.68 10.62 -2.42
C ALA A 396 3.82 9.59 -3.20
N ASP A 397 2.59 9.34 -2.75
CA ASP A 397 1.56 8.56 -3.44
C ASP A 397 0.58 9.41 -4.28
N GLY A 398 0.82 10.73 -4.38
CA GLY A 398 0.15 11.64 -5.32
C GLY A 398 -1.16 12.28 -4.83
N LEU A 399 -1.50 12.09 -3.55
CA LEU A 399 -2.67 12.70 -2.89
C LEU A 399 -2.43 14.20 -2.66
N ASP A 400 -3.52 14.97 -2.48
CA ASP A 400 -3.48 16.41 -2.23
C ASP A 400 -3.49 16.78 -0.73
N TYR A 401 -3.15 15.80 0.12
CA TYR A 401 -3.04 15.92 1.57
C TYR A 401 -1.95 15.00 2.13
N PHE A 402 -1.52 15.29 3.36
CA PHE A 402 -0.61 14.47 4.17
C PHE A 402 -1.33 14.02 5.45
N GLU A 403 -1.13 12.77 5.88
CA GLU A 403 -1.80 12.19 7.05
C GLU A 403 -0.82 11.92 8.20
N SER A 404 -1.20 12.22 9.45
CA SER A 404 -0.32 12.05 10.61
C SER A 404 -0.15 10.58 11.02
N ALA A 405 1.11 10.18 11.20
CA ALA A 405 1.49 8.82 11.57
C ALA A 405 1.09 8.47 13.02
N ALA A 406 1.35 7.21 13.43
CA ALA A 406 1.05 6.71 14.77
C ALA A 406 1.72 7.49 15.92
N ASP A 407 2.85 8.15 15.65
CA ASP A 407 3.53 9.05 16.59
C ASP A 407 3.15 10.53 16.40
N GLY A 408 2.16 10.83 15.56
CA GLY A 408 1.73 12.18 15.20
C GLY A 408 2.69 12.95 14.29
N SER A 409 3.75 12.34 13.75
CA SER A 409 4.63 13.02 12.79
C SER A 409 4.03 13.07 11.37
N ILE A 410 4.43 14.09 10.62
CA ILE A 410 4.34 14.16 9.15
C ILE A 410 5.65 14.77 8.66
N LEU A 411 6.37 14.08 7.77
CA LEU A 411 7.53 14.63 7.08
C LEU A 411 7.18 14.91 5.61
N VAL A 412 7.27 16.16 5.23
CA VAL A 412 7.11 16.64 3.84
C VAL A 412 8.49 16.89 3.27
N ASN A 413 8.85 16.18 2.21
CA ASN A 413 10.15 16.26 1.54
C ASN A 413 10.03 16.96 0.18
N TYR A 414 11.17 17.38 -0.37
CA TYR A 414 11.28 17.97 -1.72
C TYR A 414 10.39 19.20 -1.94
N LEU A 415 10.24 20.02 -0.89
CA LEU A 415 9.67 21.34 -1.05
C LEU A 415 10.64 22.23 -1.83
N LEU A 416 10.10 23.08 -2.69
CA LEU A 416 10.83 24.21 -3.25
C LEU A 416 10.92 25.34 -2.23
N ARG A 417 11.92 26.21 -2.36
CA ARG A 417 12.09 27.39 -1.49
C ARG A 417 10.92 28.36 -1.69
N GLY A 418 10.08 28.53 -0.67
CA GLY A 418 8.93 29.43 -0.73
C GLY A 418 8.13 29.46 0.56
N ASP A 419 7.04 30.22 0.54
CA ASP A 419 6.07 30.32 1.62
C ASP A 419 4.93 29.32 1.41
N TYR A 420 4.55 28.61 2.47
CA TYR A 420 3.52 27.56 2.44
C TYR A 420 2.39 27.86 3.43
N LEU A 421 1.15 27.56 3.00
CA LEU A 421 -0.05 27.56 3.83
C LEU A 421 -0.40 26.11 4.19
N ILE A 422 -0.51 25.82 5.50
CA ILE A 422 -0.82 24.51 6.06
C ILE A 422 -2.18 24.59 6.74
N LYS A 423 -3.12 23.75 6.31
CA LYS A 423 -4.50 23.73 6.81
C LYS A 423 -4.92 22.30 7.18
N GLU A 424 -5.45 22.11 8.39
CA GLU A 424 -6.10 20.83 8.73
C GLU A 424 -7.42 20.73 7.96
N ILE A 425 -7.62 19.60 7.27
CA ILE A 425 -8.84 19.30 6.50
C ILE A 425 -9.63 18.13 7.09
N GLN A 426 -9.02 17.35 7.99
CA GLN A 426 -9.67 16.29 8.76
C GLN A 426 -8.97 16.14 10.12
N ALA A 427 -9.73 16.09 11.21
CA ALA A 427 -9.19 15.82 12.53
C ALA A 427 -8.91 14.32 12.76
N PRO A 428 -8.03 13.98 13.72
CA PRO A 428 -8.00 12.68 14.37
C PRO A 428 -9.36 12.28 14.97
N GLU A 429 -9.63 10.99 15.08
CA GLU A 429 -10.87 10.50 15.70
C GLU A 429 -10.97 10.94 17.17
N GLY A 430 -12.15 11.43 17.57
CA GLY A 430 -12.40 11.95 18.91
C GLY A 430 -11.82 13.35 19.18
N TYR A 431 -11.38 14.07 18.14
CA TYR A 431 -10.91 15.45 18.21
C TYR A 431 -11.70 16.38 17.27
N VAL A 432 -11.73 17.67 17.58
CA VAL A 432 -12.31 18.71 16.72
C VAL A 432 -11.23 19.26 15.80
N ALA A 433 -11.56 19.51 14.53
CA ALA A 433 -10.61 20.07 13.55
C ALA A 433 -10.28 21.53 13.84
N SER A 434 -9.00 21.88 13.83
CA SER A 434 -8.55 23.27 13.97
C SER A 434 -9.11 24.11 12.82
N GLN A 435 -9.56 25.33 13.15
CA GLN A 435 -9.95 26.33 12.16
C GLN A 435 -8.82 27.34 11.87
N GLU A 436 -7.66 27.16 12.52
CA GLU A 436 -6.46 27.95 12.28
C GLU A 436 -5.77 27.50 10.98
N GLU A 437 -5.25 28.46 10.22
CA GLU A 437 -4.38 28.22 9.08
C GLU A 437 -2.97 28.67 9.45
N TYR A 438 -1.99 27.77 9.32
CA TYR A 438 -0.60 28.04 9.68
C TYR A 438 0.19 28.42 8.43
N THR A 439 1.08 29.41 8.55
CA THR A 439 2.08 29.71 7.51
C THR A 439 3.45 29.23 7.98
N VAL A 440 4.18 28.58 7.07
CA VAL A 440 5.63 28.39 7.16
C VAL A 440 6.26 29.21 6.05
N THR A 441 7.18 30.11 6.38
CA THR A 441 7.85 31.01 5.42
C THR A 441 9.18 30.44 4.96
N ALA A 442 9.73 30.97 3.87
CA ALA A 442 11.08 30.64 3.41
C ALA A 442 12.20 30.95 4.45
N ALA A 443 11.90 31.69 5.52
CA ALA A 443 12.83 32.00 6.61
C ALA A 443 12.76 31.02 7.80
N ASP A 444 11.72 30.19 7.89
CA ASP A 444 11.54 29.21 8.98
C ASP A 444 12.30 27.90 8.74
N PHE A 445 12.85 27.70 7.53
CA PHE A 445 13.66 26.55 7.16
C PHE A 445 15.12 26.76 7.55
N VAL A 446 15.61 25.99 8.52
CA VAL A 446 16.99 26.10 9.04
C VAL A 446 17.88 25.05 8.40
N ASP A 447 19.05 25.44 7.89
CA ASP A 447 20.07 24.53 7.35
C ASP A 447 20.55 23.52 8.41
N GLN A 448 20.42 22.24 8.09
CA GLN A 448 20.85 21.09 8.91
C GLN A 448 22.26 20.59 8.50
N GLY A 449 22.86 21.21 7.49
CA GLY A 449 24.02 20.72 6.76
C GLY A 449 23.63 19.81 5.58
N ASN A 450 24.59 19.58 4.69
CA ASN A 450 24.44 18.71 3.51
C ASN A 450 23.31 19.10 2.54
N GLY A 451 22.90 20.37 2.51
CA GLY A 451 21.88 20.88 1.58
C GLY A 451 20.43 20.61 1.97
N ILE A 452 20.16 20.21 3.23
CA ILE A 452 18.80 20.03 3.75
C ILE A 452 18.45 21.19 4.67
N LEU A 453 17.40 21.95 4.33
CA LEU A 453 16.83 22.97 5.22
C LEU A 453 15.48 22.50 5.78
N LEU A 454 15.35 22.50 7.10
CA LEU A 454 14.21 21.94 7.82
C LEU A 454 13.43 23.01 8.58
N ALA A 455 12.12 23.09 8.30
CA ALA A 455 11.15 23.80 9.13
C ALA A 455 10.41 22.82 10.05
N ASN A 456 10.00 23.28 11.24
CA ASN A 456 9.25 22.48 12.21
C ASN A 456 8.00 23.24 12.67
N LEU A 457 6.84 22.57 12.67
CA LEU A 457 5.55 23.18 13.07
C LEU A 457 4.72 22.21 13.91
N ASN A 458 4.30 22.66 15.10
CA ASN A 458 3.48 21.86 16.02
C ASN A 458 2.01 22.32 15.92
N ILE A 459 1.07 21.37 15.79
CA ILE A 459 -0.37 21.66 15.63
C ILE A 459 -1.18 20.82 16.62
N THR A 460 -1.90 21.48 17.52
CA THR A 460 -2.71 20.84 18.58
C THR A 460 -4.19 20.79 18.22
N ASN A 461 -4.92 19.73 18.62
CA ASN A 461 -6.39 19.72 18.54
C ASN A 461 -7.01 19.56 19.92
N LYS A 462 -8.15 20.24 20.11
CA LYS A 462 -9.02 20.05 21.27
C LYS A 462 -9.74 18.71 21.15
N LYS A 463 -9.81 17.95 22.24
CA LYS A 463 -10.58 16.70 22.28
C LYS A 463 -12.07 17.03 22.14
N ALA A 464 -12.81 16.23 21.38
CA ALA A 464 -14.26 16.39 21.25
C ALA A 464 -14.94 16.10 22.59
N ASN A 465 -15.95 16.89 22.95
CA ASN A 465 -16.85 16.55 24.05
C ASN A 465 -17.62 15.29 23.69
N THR A 466 -17.51 14.26 24.53
CA THR A 466 -18.18 12.98 24.30
C THR A 466 -19.19 12.63 25.38
N ARG A 467 -20.35 12.12 24.96
CA ARG A 467 -21.38 11.51 25.81
C ARG A 467 -21.49 10.00 25.61
N GLU A 468 -22.27 9.39 26.49
CA GLU A 468 -22.75 8.02 26.41
C GLU A 468 -24.18 8.03 25.84
N LEU A 469 -24.58 6.96 25.14
CA LEU A 469 -25.97 6.63 24.83
C LEU A 469 -26.25 5.22 25.35
N LYS A 470 -27.04 5.13 26.41
CA LYS A 470 -27.46 3.86 27.02
C LYS A 470 -28.70 3.32 26.31
N VAL A 471 -28.73 2.02 26.06
CA VAL A 471 -29.85 1.29 25.49
C VAL A 471 -30.39 0.31 26.55
N VAL A 472 -31.70 0.31 26.74
CA VAL A 472 -32.42 -0.62 27.62
C VAL A 472 -33.48 -1.35 26.81
N LYS A 473 -33.47 -2.67 26.80
CA LYS A 473 -34.52 -3.50 26.19
C LYS A 473 -35.55 -3.90 27.25
N LYS A 474 -36.83 -3.80 26.89
CA LYS A 474 -37.99 -4.32 27.63
C LYS A 474 -38.73 -5.34 26.78
N TRP A 475 -39.29 -6.33 27.47
CA TRP A 475 -40.17 -7.33 26.91
C TRP A 475 -41.58 -7.14 27.48
N SER A 476 -42.59 -7.32 26.63
CA SER A 476 -44.01 -7.14 26.93
C SER A 476 -44.78 -8.37 26.44
N ASP A 477 -44.50 -9.49 27.11
CA ASP A 477 -44.84 -10.88 26.73
C ASP A 477 -45.09 -11.76 27.98
N ASP A 478 -45.68 -11.15 29.02
CA ASP A 478 -46.11 -11.78 30.28
C ASP A 478 -45.08 -12.77 30.88
N GLN A 479 -43.83 -12.31 30.94
CA GLN A 479 -42.67 -13.02 31.47
C GLN A 479 -42.22 -14.25 30.63
N ASN A 480 -42.23 -14.13 29.31
CA ASN A 480 -41.78 -15.17 28.37
C ASN A 480 -42.58 -16.49 28.48
N ARG A 481 -43.91 -16.40 28.67
CA ARG A 481 -44.76 -17.57 28.99
C ARG A 481 -44.73 -18.67 27.92
N ASP A 482 -44.63 -18.28 26.66
CA ASP A 482 -44.51 -19.12 25.47
C ASP A 482 -43.06 -19.54 25.14
N GLY A 483 -42.06 -18.96 25.83
CA GLY A 483 -40.64 -19.27 25.62
C GLY A 483 -40.00 -18.59 24.39
N LEU A 484 -40.67 -17.64 23.72
CA LEU A 484 -40.21 -17.05 22.46
C LEU A 484 -39.09 -16.00 22.58
N GLN A 485 -38.71 -15.54 23.78
CA GLN A 485 -37.61 -14.58 23.95
C GLN A 485 -36.27 -15.17 23.45
N PRO A 486 -35.53 -14.49 22.56
CA PRO A 486 -34.21 -14.92 22.10
C PRO A 486 -33.15 -14.75 23.21
N SER A 487 -32.04 -15.47 23.09
CA SER A 487 -30.91 -15.39 24.05
C SER A 487 -30.13 -14.07 23.99
N SER A 488 -30.14 -13.38 22.85
CA SER A 488 -29.68 -12.00 22.71
C SER A 488 -30.44 -11.27 21.61
N VAL A 489 -30.31 -9.93 21.58
CA VAL A 489 -30.76 -9.09 20.47
C VAL A 489 -29.66 -8.10 20.08
N THR A 490 -29.48 -7.87 18.78
CA THR A 490 -28.50 -6.92 18.23
C THR A 490 -29.15 -5.56 18.04
N VAL A 491 -28.49 -4.50 18.50
CA VAL A 491 -28.91 -3.10 18.30
C VAL A 491 -27.79 -2.31 17.64
N TYR A 492 -28.10 -1.59 16.56
CA TYR A 492 -27.18 -0.73 15.82
C TYR A 492 -27.31 0.73 16.25
N LEU A 493 -26.19 1.46 16.26
CA LEU A 493 -26.16 2.91 16.47
C LEU A 493 -26.39 3.63 15.14
N LEU A 494 -27.32 4.58 15.12
CA LEU A 494 -27.55 5.49 14.00
C LEU A 494 -27.15 6.92 14.40
N LYS A 495 -26.53 7.64 13.47
CA LYS A 495 -26.31 9.09 13.53
C LYS A 495 -27.00 9.72 12.32
N ASP A 496 -27.88 10.69 12.54
CA ASP A 496 -28.66 11.37 11.49
C ASP A 496 -29.41 10.39 10.55
N GLY A 497 -29.86 9.26 11.09
CA GLY A 497 -30.60 8.21 10.37
C GLY A 497 -29.73 7.20 9.62
N VAL A 498 -28.40 7.31 9.65
CA VAL A 498 -27.46 6.38 9.00
C VAL A 498 -26.70 5.57 10.06
N ARG A 499 -26.51 4.26 9.84
CA ARG A 499 -25.73 3.42 10.75
C ARG A 499 -24.29 3.92 10.86
N VAL A 500 -23.82 4.09 12.09
CA VAL A 500 -22.45 4.51 12.40
C VAL A 500 -21.49 3.37 12.12
N LYS A 501 -20.33 3.68 11.51
CA LYS A 501 -19.24 2.73 11.32
C LYS A 501 -18.26 2.74 12.49
N ASP A 502 -17.63 1.60 12.74
CA ASP A 502 -16.45 1.49 13.59
C ASP A 502 -15.15 1.58 12.78
N ASP A 503 -14.02 1.54 13.48
CA ASP A 503 -12.64 1.59 12.99
C ASP A 503 -12.35 0.50 11.92
N GLN A 504 -13.16 -0.57 11.89
CA GLN A 504 -13.06 -1.71 10.97
C GLN A 504 -14.09 -1.64 9.82
N ASN A 505 -14.79 -0.50 9.70
CA ASN A 505 -15.87 -0.26 8.72
C ASN A 505 -17.10 -1.19 8.89
N GLN A 506 -17.30 -1.76 10.08
CA GLN A 506 -18.47 -2.57 10.43
C GLN A 506 -19.57 -1.70 11.06
N ASP A 507 -20.82 -2.19 11.06
CA ASP A 507 -21.95 -1.44 11.65
C ASP A 507 -21.86 -1.46 13.18
N ARG A 508 -21.59 -0.30 13.78
CA ARG A 508 -21.37 -0.14 15.21
C ARG A 508 -22.61 -0.57 16.00
N SER A 509 -22.47 -1.63 16.78
CA SER A 509 -23.59 -2.32 17.42
C SER A 509 -23.27 -2.83 18.82
N VAL A 510 -24.32 -3.13 19.58
CA VAL A 510 -24.25 -3.78 20.90
C VAL A 510 -25.18 -5.00 20.95
N GLN A 511 -24.84 -5.96 21.80
CA GLN A 511 -25.69 -7.10 22.13
C GLN A 511 -26.39 -6.85 23.47
N LEU A 512 -27.71 -6.98 23.49
CA LEU A 512 -28.52 -6.99 24.71
C LEU A 512 -28.82 -8.45 25.08
N LEU A 513 -28.58 -8.81 26.34
CA LEU A 513 -28.59 -10.19 26.86
C LEU A 513 -29.30 -10.21 28.21
N ALA A 514 -29.85 -11.36 28.62
CA ALA A 514 -30.27 -11.55 30.02
C ALA A 514 -29.12 -11.28 31.02
N SER A 515 -27.88 -11.67 30.68
CA SER A 515 -26.69 -11.50 31.55
C SER A 515 -26.13 -10.07 31.64
N ASN A 516 -26.54 -9.14 30.77
CA ASN A 516 -26.30 -7.70 30.96
C ASN A 516 -27.57 -6.94 31.39
N ASN A 517 -28.53 -7.65 32.00
CA ASN A 517 -29.84 -7.15 32.41
C ASN A 517 -30.61 -6.45 31.27
N TRP A 518 -30.41 -6.90 30.03
CA TRP A 518 -30.95 -6.29 28.82
C TRP A 518 -30.51 -4.83 28.61
N THR A 519 -29.28 -4.49 29.04
CA THR A 519 -28.70 -3.14 28.91
C THR A 519 -27.29 -3.13 28.34
N ALA A 520 -26.99 -2.14 27.49
CA ALA A 520 -25.66 -1.84 26.98
C ALA A 520 -25.56 -0.34 26.63
N SER A 521 -24.36 0.16 26.35
CA SER A 521 -24.15 1.57 26.03
C SER A 521 -23.18 1.77 24.87
N PHE A 522 -23.46 2.77 24.04
CA PHE A 522 -22.51 3.34 23.08
C PHE A 522 -21.77 4.51 23.73
N THR A 523 -20.45 4.46 23.79
CA THR A 523 -19.59 5.48 24.40
C THR A 523 -18.84 6.30 23.36
N GLY A 524 -18.26 7.43 23.75
CA GLY A 524 -17.44 8.24 22.84
C GLY A 524 -18.25 8.95 21.74
N LEU A 525 -19.54 9.23 21.99
CA LEU A 525 -20.42 9.87 21.02
C LEU A 525 -20.31 11.39 21.10
N GLU A 526 -20.35 12.11 19.99
CA GLU A 526 -20.32 13.58 20.00
C GLU A 526 -21.47 14.16 20.85
N GLU A 527 -21.18 15.12 21.72
CA GLU A 527 -22.18 15.73 22.59
C GLU A 527 -23.37 16.33 21.80
N THR A 528 -23.08 16.97 20.67
CA THR A 528 -24.06 17.59 19.75
C THR A 528 -24.65 16.63 18.71
N GLY A 529 -24.14 15.40 18.57
CA GLY A 529 -24.56 14.47 17.52
C GLY A 529 -26.00 13.96 17.74
N ASN A 530 -26.77 13.87 16.67
CA ASN A 530 -28.15 13.38 16.68
C ASN A 530 -28.18 11.85 16.52
N TYR A 531 -28.21 11.14 17.65
CA TYR A 531 -28.13 9.68 17.69
C TYR A 531 -29.47 9.01 17.98
N THR A 532 -29.73 7.93 17.24
CA THR A 532 -30.86 7.00 17.42
C THR A 532 -30.35 5.56 17.36
N VAL A 533 -31.25 4.57 17.48
CA VAL A 533 -30.89 3.15 17.43
C VAL A 533 -31.88 2.35 16.59
N GLU A 534 -31.41 1.24 16.03
CA GLU A 534 -32.18 0.29 15.22
C GLU A 534 -31.99 -1.12 15.78
N GLU A 535 -33.08 -1.84 16.05
CA GLU A 535 -33.03 -3.23 16.51
C GLU A 535 -33.09 -4.20 15.32
N ALA A 536 -32.26 -5.25 15.34
CA ALA A 536 -32.37 -6.35 14.39
C ALA A 536 -33.70 -7.12 14.60
N THR A 537 -34.39 -7.45 13.51
CA THR A 537 -35.72 -8.08 13.53
C THR A 537 -35.80 -9.30 14.46
N VAL A 538 -36.62 -9.21 15.50
CA VAL A 538 -36.96 -10.33 16.40
C VAL A 538 -38.22 -11.03 15.88
N PRO A 539 -38.17 -12.30 15.43
CA PRO A 539 -39.34 -13.01 14.93
C PRO A 539 -40.44 -13.14 15.99
N GLY A 540 -41.71 -12.99 15.59
CA GLY A 540 -42.88 -13.12 16.49
C GLY A 540 -43.22 -11.87 17.31
N TYR A 541 -42.34 -10.87 17.37
CA TYR A 541 -42.54 -9.65 18.18
C TYR A 541 -42.75 -8.40 17.32
N THR A 542 -43.53 -7.45 17.85
CA THR A 542 -43.58 -6.06 17.33
C THR A 542 -42.65 -5.17 18.17
N VAL A 543 -41.72 -4.45 17.52
CA VAL A 543 -40.77 -3.54 18.18
C VAL A 543 -41.26 -2.10 18.21
N THR A 544 -40.98 -1.40 19.31
CA THR A 544 -41.24 0.04 19.48
C THR A 544 -40.03 0.73 20.13
N TYR A 545 -39.80 1.99 19.77
CA TYR A 545 -38.67 2.80 20.24
C TYR A 545 -39.17 3.98 21.08
N GLY A 546 -38.68 4.10 22.31
CA GLY A 546 -38.92 5.24 23.19
C GLY A 546 -38.07 6.46 22.84
N THR A 547 -38.46 7.63 23.34
CA THR A 547 -37.71 8.88 23.16
C THR A 547 -36.37 8.86 23.89
N LEU A 548 -35.34 9.47 23.28
CA LEU A 548 -34.07 9.74 23.94
C LEU A 548 -34.28 10.65 25.15
N THR A 549 -34.04 10.11 26.35
CA THR A 549 -34.30 10.79 27.62
C THR A 549 -33.14 10.49 28.58
N ASP A 550 -32.52 11.50 29.19
CA ASP A 550 -31.34 11.36 30.06
C ASP A 550 -30.22 10.48 29.47
N ASN A 551 -29.90 10.69 28.18
CA ASN A 551 -28.95 9.88 27.40
C ASN A 551 -29.29 8.37 27.34
N GLN A 552 -30.55 8.00 27.55
CA GLN A 552 -31.05 6.63 27.45
C GLN A 552 -32.17 6.50 26.41
N ILE A 553 -32.15 5.42 25.61
CA ILE A 553 -33.27 4.97 24.78
C ILE A 553 -33.79 3.64 25.34
N THR A 554 -35.11 3.48 25.38
CA THR A 554 -35.76 2.20 25.69
C THR A 554 -36.32 1.59 24.41
N ILE A 555 -35.99 0.34 24.12
CA ILE A 555 -36.60 -0.47 23.06
C ILE A 555 -37.58 -1.43 23.73
N THR A 556 -38.81 -1.55 23.25
CA THR A 556 -39.81 -2.46 23.82
C THR A 556 -40.39 -3.37 22.74
N ASN A 557 -40.36 -4.67 23.00
CA ASN A 557 -40.95 -5.67 22.10
C ASN A 557 -42.16 -6.31 22.76
N THR A 558 -43.25 -6.38 22.01
CA THR A 558 -44.56 -6.91 22.45
C THR A 558 -44.92 -8.17 21.68
N HIS A 559 -45.47 -9.15 22.39
CA HIS A 559 -46.04 -10.38 21.84
C HIS A 559 -47.38 -10.67 22.53
N ASP A 560 -48.39 -11.07 21.74
CA ASP A 560 -49.75 -11.36 22.22
C ASP A 560 -49.92 -12.87 22.41
N ILE A 561 -50.23 -13.30 23.63
CA ILE A 561 -50.16 -14.71 24.06
C ILE A 561 -51.46 -15.47 23.80
N GLU A 562 -51.36 -16.71 23.31
CA GLU A 562 -52.51 -17.59 23.11
C GLU A 562 -53.19 -18.01 24.43
N THR A 563 -54.52 -17.94 24.45
CA THR A 563 -55.38 -18.38 25.54
C THR A 563 -56.41 -19.41 25.07
N THR A 564 -56.98 -20.15 26.02
CA THR A 564 -57.94 -21.23 25.82
C THR A 564 -59.08 -21.15 26.86
N SER A 565 -60.01 -22.10 26.81
CA SER A 565 -61.12 -22.21 27.75
C SER A 565 -61.55 -23.65 27.95
N VAL A 566 -62.06 -23.96 29.14
CA VAL A 566 -62.64 -25.26 29.51
C VAL A 566 -64.14 -25.06 29.73
N THR A 567 -64.97 -25.88 29.11
CA THR A 567 -66.44 -25.84 29.25
C THR A 567 -66.99 -27.25 29.39
N GLY A 568 -68.04 -27.42 30.19
CA GLY A 568 -68.62 -28.74 30.47
C GLY A 568 -70.02 -28.67 31.05
N THR A 569 -70.69 -29.82 31.10
CA THR A 569 -72.03 -29.98 31.69
C THR A 569 -72.05 -31.09 32.73
N LYS A 570 -73.01 -30.98 33.67
CA LYS A 570 -73.32 -31.97 34.68
C LYS A 570 -74.65 -32.66 34.35
N THR A 571 -74.61 -33.97 34.20
CA THR A 571 -75.77 -34.84 34.00
C THR A 571 -76.08 -35.63 35.28
N TRP A 572 -77.38 -35.89 35.52
CA TRP A 572 -77.88 -36.64 36.66
C TRP A 572 -78.68 -37.85 36.18
N ASP A 573 -78.21 -39.04 36.52
CA ASP A 573 -78.88 -40.33 36.27
C ASP A 573 -79.52 -40.82 37.58
N ASP A 574 -80.65 -40.20 37.89
CA ASP A 574 -81.38 -40.33 39.17
C ASP A 574 -82.90 -40.47 38.95
N LYS A 575 -83.29 -40.87 37.73
CA LYS A 575 -84.68 -40.95 37.25
C LYS A 575 -85.44 -39.61 37.43
N ASN A 576 -84.75 -38.50 37.18
CA ASN A 576 -85.24 -37.13 37.38
C ASN A 576 -85.54 -36.82 38.86
N ASN A 577 -84.54 -37.05 39.71
CA ASN A 577 -84.54 -36.87 41.15
C ASN A 577 -85.70 -37.59 41.85
N GLN A 578 -85.96 -38.86 41.48
CA GLN A 578 -87.11 -39.63 41.96
C GLN A 578 -87.19 -39.70 43.50
N ASP A 579 -86.04 -39.84 44.16
CA ASP A 579 -85.92 -40.01 45.61
C ASP A 579 -85.74 -38.67 46.35
N GLY A 580 -85.62 -37.54 45.64
CA GLY A 580 -85.43 -36.21 46.22
C GLY A 580 -84.04 -35.93 46.82
N LEU A 581 -83.05 -36.79 46.55
CA LEU A 581 -81.70 -36.75 47.16
C LEU A 581 -80.62 -36.05 46.31
N ARG A 582 -80.95 -35.50 45.12
CA ARG A 582 -80.02 -34.66 44.36
C ARG A 582 -79.66 -33.38 45.16
N PRO A 583 -78.38 -33.03 45.34
CA PRO A 583 -77.99 -31.80 46.02
C PRO A 583 -78.34 -30.55 45.20
N GLU A 584 -78.43 -29.39 45.86
CA GLU A 584 -78.67 -28.09 45.21
C GLU A 584 -77.49 -27.61 44.35
N ALA A 585 -76.27 -28.06 44.71
CA ALA A 585 -75.01 -27.70 44.07
C ALA A 585 -74.00 -28.85 44.08
N ILE A 586 -72.99 -28.77 43.21
CA ILE A 586 -71.75 -29.56 43.23
C ILE A 586 -70.54 -28.61 43.19
N THR A 587 -69.38 -29.04 43.67
CA THR A 587 -68.09 -28.37 43.37
C THR A 587 -67.43 -29.05 42.19
N VAL A 588 -67.16 -28.30 41.12
CA VAL A 588 -66.29 -28.75 40.02
C VAL A 588 -64.94 -28.06 40.14
N ASN A 589 -63.88 -28.86 40.19
CA ASN A 589 -62.49 -28.42 40.31
C ASN A 589 -61.85 -28.30 38.93
N LEU A 590 -61.13 -27.20 38.65
CA LEU A 590 -60.26 -27.08 37.48
C LEU A 590 -58.83 -27.41 37.87
N LEU A 591 -58.23 -28.39 37.20
CA LEU A 591 -56.84 -28.78 37.38
C LEU A 591 -56.00 -28.35 36.18
N LYS A 592 -54.83 -27.75 36.47
CA LYS A 592 -53.78 -27.35 35.53
C LYS A 592 -52.58 -28.26 35.73
N ASN A 593 -52.20 -29.06 34.73
CA ASN A 593 -51.10 -30.04 34.83
C ASN A 593 -51.18 -30.92 36.10
N GLY A 594 -52.39 -31.33 36.49
CA GLY A 594 -52.64 -32.13 37.71
C GLY A 594 -52.62 -31.36 39.04
N THR A 595 -52.71 -30.02 39.03
CA THR A 595 -52.80 -29.17 40.23
C THR A 595 -54.10 -28.37 40.21
N LYS A 596 -54.92 -28.42 41.27
CA LYS A 596 -56.15 -27.62 41.38
C LYS A 596 -55.80 -26.12 41.39
N VAL A 597 -56.33 -25.36 40.42
CA VAL A 597 -56.08 -23.91 40.26
C VAL A 597 -57.33 -23.05 40.42
N ASP A 598 -58.52 -23.62 40.19
CA ASP A 598 -59.81 -22.94 40.36
C ASP A 598 -60.89 -23.99 40.72
N SER A 599 -62.07 -23.54 41.15
CA SER A 599 -63.23 -24.40 41.33
C SER A 599 -64.54 -23.60 41.27
N LYS A 600 -65.52 -24.13 40.53
CA LYS A 600 -66.85 -23.52 40.40
C LYS A 600 -67.89 -24.33 41.16
N SER A 601 -68.75 -23.66 41.93
CA SER A 601 -70.01 -24.24 42.39
C SER A 601 -71.00 -24.24 41.23
N VAL A 602 -71.53 -25.41 40.86
CA VAL A 602 -72.44 -25.59 39.72
C VAL A 602 -73.81 -26.02 40.23
N THR A 603 -74.87 -25.40 39.71
CA THR A 603 -76.25 -25.56 40.23
C THR A 603 -77.27 -25.75 39.11
N ALA A 604 -78.50 -26.13 39.49
CA ALA A 604 -79.63 -26.18 38.57
C ALA A 604 -79.97 -24.83 37.92
N ALA A 605 -79.65 -23.70 38.56
CA ALA A 605 -79.94 -22.36 38.02
C ALA A 605 -79.11 -22.02 36.77
N GLU A 606 -77.92 -22.62 36.63
CA GLU A 606 -77.06 -22.50 35.44
C GLU A 606 -77.31 -23.63 34.42
N ASN A 607 -78.46 -24.30 34.51
CA ASN A 607 -78.78 -25.53 33.78
C ASN A 607 -77.71 -26.62 33.93
N TRP A 608 -77.06 -26.70 35.10
CA TRP A 608 -75.97 -27.63 35.37
C TRP A 608 -74.78 -27.48 34.38
N SER A 609 -74.48 -26.27 33.91
CA SER A 609 -73.36 -25.97 33.01
C SER A 609 -72.27 -25.10 33.65
N TYR A 610 -71.03 -25.22 33.18
CA TYR A 610 -69.90 -24.46 33.72
C TYR A 610 -68.82 -24.16 32.66
N SER A 611 -68.02 -23.14 32.95
CA SER A 611 -66.97 -22.63 32.07
C SER A 611 -65.86 -21.92 32.83
N PHE A 612 -64.62 -22.11 32.38
CA PHE A 612 -63.42 -21.38 32.80
C PHE A 612 -62.77 -20.79 31.54
N SER A 613 -62.48 -19.49 31.52
CA SER A 613 -62.08 -18.74 30.31
C SER A 613 -60.80 -17.92 30.52
N ASN A 614 -60.21 -17.44 29.42
CA ASN A 614 -58.94 -16.71 29.40
C ASN A 614 -57.78 -17.49 30.07
N LEU A 615 -57.86 -18.82 30.03
CA LEU A 615 -56.82 -19.69 30.56
C LEU A 615 -55.58 -19.58 29.66
N PRO A 616 -54.35 -19.45 30.18
CA PRO A 616 -53.16 -19.54 29.34
C PRO A 616 -53.15 -20.89 28.60
N LYS A 617 -52.81 -20.88 27.32
CA LYS A 617 -52.66 -22.14 26.55
C LYS A 617 -51.30 -22.80 26.79
N TYR A 618 -50.26 -21.97 26.96
CA TYR A 618 -48.88 -22.40 27.18
C TYR A 618 -48.35 -21.95 28.55
N GLU A 619 -47.40 -22.70 29.09
CA GLU A 619 -46.54 -22.34 30.23
C GLU A 619 -45.15 -22.90 29.98
N ASN A 620 -44.10 -22.07 30.16
CA ASN A 620 -42.71 -22.40 29.82
C ASN A 620 -42.53 -22.91 28.37
N GLY A 621 -43.40 -22.48 27.45
CA GLY A 621 -43.44 -22.95 26.05
C GLY A 621 -44.05 -24.36 25.83
N GLN A 622 -44.59 -25.00 26.87
CA GLN A 622 -45.30 -26.29 26.77
C GLN A 622 -46.82 -26.08 26.89
N GLU A 623 -47.61 -26.89 26.16
CA GLU A 623 -49.07 -26.77 26.19
C GLU A 623 -49.65 -27.33 27.51
N ILE A 624 -50.55 -26.57 28.12
CA ILE A 624 -51.10 -26.87 29.44
C ILE A 624 -52.21 -27.92 29.33
N VAL A 625 -52.06 -29.03 30.06
CA VAL A 625 -53.10 -30.06 30.19
C VAL A 625 -54.11 -29.62 31.25
N TYR A 626 -55.32 -29.27 30.81
CA TYR A 626 -56.44 -28.99 31.69
C TYR A 626 -57.34 -30.23 31.88
N THR A 627 -57.69 -30.51 33.14
CA THR A 627 -58.67 -31.54 33.53
C THR A 627 -59.66 -30.98 34.55
N VAL A 628 -60.73 -31.73 34.81
CA VAL A 628 -61.76 -31.39 35.80
C VAL A 628 -62.05 -32.57 36.70
N THR A 629 -62.40 -32.29 37.95
CA THR A 629 -62.90 -33.30 38.89
C THR A 629 -64.09 -32.76 39.68
N GLU A 630 -64.77 -33.63 40.44
CA GLU A 630 -65.89 -33.26 41.32
C GLU A 630 -65.58 -33.64 42.78
N ASP A 631 -66.06 -32.85 43.73
CA ASP A 631 -66.07 -33.22 45.16
C ASP A 631 -67.18 -34.25 45.42
N VAL A 632 -66.85 -35.37 46.06
CA VAL A 632 -67.72 -36.55 46.25
C VAL A 632 -69.15 -36.22 46.71
N VAL A 633 -70.14 -36.74 45.97
CA VAL A 633 -71.57 -36.54 46.26
C VAL A 633 -72.17 -37.80 46.89
N THR A 634 -72.71 -37.68 48.10
CA THR A 634 -73.25 -38.79 48.90
C THR A 634 -74.38 -39.56 48.19
N ASN A 635 -74.30 -40.90 48.15
CA ASN A 635 -75.20 -41.80 47.39
C ASN A 635 -75.11 -41.69 45.86
N TYR A 636 -74.07 -41.08 45.31
CA TYR A 636 -73.86 -40.98 43.87
C TYR A 636 -72.47 -41.48 43.47
N THR A 637 -72.38 -41.99 42.24
CA THR A 637 -71.13 -42.39 41.61
C THR A 637 -70.84 -41.48 40.42
N THR A 638 -69.66 -40.86 40.44
CA THR A 638 -69.22 -39.91 39.42
C THR A 638 -68.50 -40.61 38.29
N SER A 639 -68.80 -40.21 37.05
CA SER A 639 -68.03 -40.52 35.85
C SER A 639 -67.74 -39.23 35.07
N ILE A 640 -66.55 -39.13 34.45
CA ILE A 640 -66.08 -37.92 33.78
C ILE A 640 -65.60 -38.26 32.36
N GLU A 641 -66.25 -37.69 31.34
CA GLU A 641 -65.88 -37.84 29.93
C GLU A 641 -65.52 -36.46 29.35
N GLY A 642 -64.23 -36.27 29.04
CA GLY A 642 -63.72 -34.97 28.60
C GLY A 642 -63.84 -33.91 29.72
N TYR A 643 -64.86 -33.07 29.63
CA TYR A 643 -65.26 -32.11 30.68
C TYR A 643 -66.72 -32.31 31.12
N ASN A 644 -67.43 -33.31 30.61
CA ASN A 644 -68.79 -33.61 31.04
C ASN A 644 -68.74 -34.58 32.23
N ILE A 645 -69.54 -34.30 33.24
CA ILE A 645 -69.58 -35.04 34.50
C ILE A 645 -70.98 -35.67 34.63
N THR A 646 -71.07 -36.96 34.90
CA THR A 646 -72.33 -37.65 35.16
C THR A 646 -72.31 -38.21 36.57
N ASN A 647 -73.37 -38.02 37.34
CA ASN A 647 -73.60 -38.76 38.59
C ASN A 647 -74.80 -39.70 38.45
N SER A 648 -74.56 -41.00 38.62
CA SER A 648 -75.61 -42.01 38.75
C SER A 648 -75.97 -42.24 40.21
N TYR A 649 -77.26 -42.26 40.52
CA TYR A 649 -77.76 -42.45 41.89
C TYR A 649 -77.63 -43.92 42.31
N GLN A 650 -76.74 -44.19 43.26
CA GLN A 650 -76.40 -45.52 43.75
C GLN A 650 -76.20 -45.49 45.28
N PRO A 651 -77.26 -45.70 46.08
CA PRO A 651 -77.18 -45.69 47.54
C PRO A 651 -76.12 -46.64 48.11
N GLY A 652 -75.26 -46.12 48.99
CA GLY A 652 -74.14 -46.88 49.55
C GLY A 652 -72.98 -47.13 48.58
N LYS A 653 -72.95 -46.47 47.41
CA LYS A 653 -71.81 -46.42 46.50
C LYS A 653 -71.19 -45.02 46.46
N THR A 654 -69.92 -44.97 46.07
CA THR A 654 -69.09 -43.77 45.93
C THR A 654 -68.09 -43.93 44.76
N SER A 655 -67.25 -42.92 44.53
CA SER A 655 -66.26 -42.90 43.44
C SER A 655 -64.99 -42.16 43.85
N LEU A 656 -63.86 -42.54 43.23
CA LEU A 656 -62.55 -41.92 43.47
C LEU A 656 -61.92 -41.52 42.13
N THR A 657 -61.63 -40.23 41.95
CA THR A 657 -60.94 -39.69 40.77
C THR A 657 -59.44 -39.56 41.05
N VAL A 658 -58.63 -40.20 40.21
CA VAL A 658 -57.17 -40.12 40.24
C VAL A 658 -56.67 -39.24 39.10
N THR A 659 -55.70 -38.35 39.37
CA THR A 659 -55.06 -37.51 38.36
C THR A 659 -53.54 -37.54 38.51
N LYS A 660 -52.80 -37.55 37.40
CA LYS A 660 -51.34 -37.46 37.42
C LYS A 660 -50.86 -36.02 37.50
N ARG A 661 -49.87 -35.76 38.36
CA ARG A 661 -48.99 -34.61 38.28
C ARG A 661 -47.57 -35.06 37.93
N TRP A 662 -46.86 -34.23 37.16
CA TRP A 662 -45.46 -34.40 36.81
C TRP A 662 -44.68 -33.19 37.33
N GLU A 663 -43.63 -33.44 38.11
CA GLU A 663 -42.75 -32.42 38.69
C GLU A 663 -41.33 -32.64 38.14
N ASP A 664 -41.20 -32.47 36.82
CA ASP A 664 -40.01 -32.77 36.01
C ASP A 664 -39.55 -31.58 35.14
N LYS A 665 -39.94 -30.36 35.55
CA LYS A 665 -39.79 -29.11 34.80
C LYS A 665 -40.27 -29.25 33.35
N ASP A 666 -41.54 -29.58 33.20
CA ASP A 666 -42.22 -29.70 31.92
C ASP A 666 -41.49 -30.64 30.92
N ASN A 667 -40.98 -31.75 31.46
CA ASN A 667 -40.18 -32.76 30.75
C ASN A 667 -38.85 -32.24 30.16
N GLN A 668 -38.15 -31.34 30.86
CA GLN A 668 -36.85 -30.76 30.46
C GLN A 668 -35.82 -31.81 29.99
N ASP A 669 -35.72 -32.95 30.71
CA ASP A 669 -34.76 -34.03 30.42
C ASP A 669 -35.33 -35.09 29.45
N GLY A 670 -36.48 -34.85 28.82
CA GLY A 670 -37.09 -35.71 27.80
C GLY A 670 -37.47 -37.12 28.28
N SER A 671 -37.47 -37.35 29.60
CA SER A 671 -37.51 -38.68 30.23
C SER A 671 -38.90 -39.12 30.73
N ARG A 672 -39.92 -38.28 30.59
CA ARG A 672 -41.32 -38.62 30.95
C ARG A 672 -41.85 -39.76 30.07
N PRO A 673 -42.42 -40.83 30.64
CA PRO A 673 -42.99 -41.93 29.87
C PRO A 673 -44.30 -41.51 29.17
N THR A 674 -44.74 -42.30 28.19
CA THR A 674 -46.01 -42.10 27.47
C THR A 674 -47.25 -42.53 28.29
N SER A 675 -47.05 -43.40 29.28
CA SER A 675 -48.10 -43.86 30.19
C SER A 675 -47.53 -44.23 31.57
N VAL A 676 -48.40 -44.31 32.57
CA VAL A 676 -48.14 -44.95 33.87
C VAL A 676 -49.35 -45.75 34.33
N LYS A 677 -49.17 -46.62 35.33
CA LYS A 677 -50.21 -47.52 35.81
C LYS A 677 -50.59 -47.23 37.26
N VAL A 678 -51.88 -47.31 37.58
CA VAL A 678 -52.41 -47.09 38.92
C VAL A 678 -53.37 -48.20 39.34
N GLN A 679 -53.22 -48.67 40.58
CA GLN A 679 -54.06 -49.70 41.19
C GLN A 679 -54.87 -49.09 42.34
N LEU A 680 -56.17 -49.39 42.38
CA LEU A 680 -57.04 -49.06 43.51
C LEU A 680 -56.91 -50.10 44.63
N TYR A 681 -56.97 -49.64 45.87
CA TYR A 681 -56.96 -50.45 47.09
C TYR A 681 -58.17 -50.11 47.96
N ALA A 682 -58.75 -51.13 48.61
CA ALA A 682 -59.81 -51.03 49.60
C ALA A 682 -59.34 -51.67 50.91
N ASP A 683 -59.35 -50.91 52.01
CA ASP A 683 -58.82 -51.34 53.33
C ASP A 683 -57.39 -51.92 53.25
N GLY A 684 -56.58 -51.42 52.30
CA GLY A 684 -55.21 -51.87 52.03
C GLY A 684 -55.07 -53.14 51.17
N GLN A 685 -56.16 -53.69 50.61
CA GLN A 685 -56.14 -54.80 49.65
C GLN A 685 -56.39 -54.27 48.23
N ALA A 686 -55.64 -54.75 47.22
CA ALA A 686 -55.85 -54.35 45.83
C ALA A 686 -57.22 -54.82 45.32
N VAL A 687 -57.95 -53.94 44.60
CA VAL A 687 -59.29 -54.19 44.07
C VAL A 687 -59.45 -53.59 42.67
N GLY A 688 -60.15 -54.31 41.79
CA GLY A 688 -60.31 -53.94 40.38
C GLY A 688 -59.02 -54.09 39.56
N ASP A 689 -59.14 -53.87 38.24
CA ASP A 689 -58.01 -53.94 37.32
C ASP A 689 -57.06 -52.72 37.46
N VAL A 690 -55.81 -52.91 37.04
CA VAL A 690 -54.81 -51.84 36.94
C VAL A 690 -55.20 -50.90 35.78
N VAL A 691 -55.35 -49.62 36.08
CA VAL A 691 -55.72 -48.57 35.12
C VAL A 691 -54.47 -47.92 34.54
N GLU A 692 -54.48 -47.57 33.25
CA GLU A 692 -53.41 -46.84 32.58
C GLU A 692 -53.77 -45.36 32.38
N LEU A 693 -52.90 -44.47 32.85
CA LEU A 693 -52.99 -43.02 32.66
C LEU A 693 -52.05 -42.61 31.52
N THR A 694 -52.54 -41.81 30.57
CA THR A 694 -51.84 -41.42 29.34
C THR A 694 -52.11 -39.96 29.00
N GLN A 695 -51.38 -39.38 28.04
CA GLN A 695 -51.71 -38.03 27.56
C GLN A 695 -53.11 -37.96 26.89
N ASP A 696 -53.56 -39.05 26.25
CA ASP A 696 -54.87 -39.10 25.56
C ASP A 696 -56.05 -39.02 26.55
N ASN A 697 -55.96 -39.68 27.71
CA ASN A 697 -56.92 -39.50 28.80
C ASN A 697 -56.62 -38.29 29.69
N ARG A 698 -55.69 -37.41 29.27
CA ARG A 698 -55.17 -36.24 30.03
C ARG A 698 -54.70 -36.61 31.44
N TRP A 699 -54.20 -37.84 31.56
CA TRP A 699 -53.69 -38.45 32.78
C TRP A 699 -54.67 -38.49 33.95
N THR A 700 -55.97 -38.67 33.69
CA THR A 700 -57.01 -38.77 34.73
C THR A 700 -57.98 -39.93 34.49
N TYR A 701 -58.52 -40.48 35.57
CA TYR A 701 -59.49 -41.59 35.55
C TYR A 701 -60.36 -41.58 36.81
N THR A 702 -61.63 -42.00 36.71
CA THR A 702 -62.53 -42.12 37.86
C THR A 702 -62.96 -43.57 38.09
N PHE A 703 -62.55 -44.13 39.23
CA PHE A 703 -63.06 -45.39 39.74
C PHE A 703 -64.49 -45.20 40.26
N SER A 704 -65.46 -45.80 39.57
CA SER A 704 -66.90 -45.72 39.87
C SER A 704 -67.41 -46.93 40.66
N GLU A 705 -68.65 -46.88 41.15
CA GLU A 705 -69.39 -48.00 41.76
C GLU A 705 -68.71 -48.65 42.99
N LEU A 706 -67.87 -47.88 43.69
CA LEU A 706 -67.14 -48.33 44.88
C LEU A 706 -68.07 -48.46 46.09
N ASP A 707 -68.02 -49.56 46.84
CA ASP A 707 -68.86 -49.73 48.03
C ASP A 707 -68.43 -48.78 49.15
N GLU A 708 -69.34 -47.97 49.69
CA GLU A 708 -69.02 -47.14 50.86
C GLU A 708 -68.63 -47.98 52.09
N LYS A 709 -69.22 -49.18 52.24
CA LYS A 709 -69.18 -49.94 53.49
C LYS A 709 -69.08 -51.46 53.32
N ALA A 710 -68.03 -52.06 53.88
CA ALA A 710 -67.91 -53.50 54.08
C ALA A 710 -68.37 -53.89 55.49
N LYS A 711 -69.34 -54.80 55.59
CA LYS A 711 -69.80 -55.40 56.88
C LYS A 711 -70.16 -54.35 57.95
N GLY A 712 -70.71 -53.21 57.52
CA GLY A 712 -71.12 -52.09 58.38
C GLY A 712 -70.03 -51.09 58.77
N LYS A 713 -68.76 -51.29 58.36
CA LYS A 713 -67.68 -50.30 58.48
C LYS A 713 -67.47 -49.57 57.17
N THR A 714 -67.13 -48.29 57.21
CA THR A 714 -66.68 -47.53 56.03
C THR A 714 -65.39 -48.12 55.48
N ILE A 715 -65.31 -48.28 54.16
CA ILE A 715 -64.09 -48.73 53.45
C ILE A 715 -63.15 -47.52 53.28
N VAL A 716 -61.86 -47.70 53.54
CA VAL A 716 -60.84 -46.72 53.20
C VAL A 716 -60.27 -47.06 51.82
N TYR A 717 -60.55 -46.21 50.84
CA TYR A 717 -59.98 -46.31 49.50
C TYR A 717 -58.67 -45.54 49.39
N SER A 718 -57.72 -46.07 48.63
CA SER A 718 -56.48 -45.39 48.24
C SER A 718 -55.99 -45.92 46.89
N VAL A 719 -55.10 -45.19 46.24
CA VAL A 719 -54.44 -45.61 44.99
C VAL A 719 -52.93 -45.67 45.17
N GLN A 720 -52.27 -46.54 44.41
CA GLN A 720 -50.82 -46.60 44.29
C GLN A 720 -50.42 -46.62 42.81
N GLU A 721 -49.31 -45.98 42.47
CA GLU A 721 -48.70 -46.15 41.15
C GLU A 721 -47.94 -47.49 41.11
N VAL A 722 -48.13 -48.23 40.01
CA VAL A 722 -47.49 -49.51 39.74
C VAL A 722 -46.39 -49.28 38.70
N ASP A 723 -45.25 -49.95 38.86
CA ASP A 723 -44.08 -49.84 37.98
C ASP A 723 -43.56 -48.38 37.83
N VAL A 724 -43.33 -47.70 38.97
CA VAL A 724 -42.84 -46.31 39.05
C VAL A 724 -41.68 -46.08 38.07
N PRO A 725 -41.77 -45.09 37.14
CA PRO A 725 -40.79 -44.90 36.08
C PRO A 725 -39.35 -44.68 36.57
N ALA A 726 -38.39 -45.26 35.86
CA ALA A 726 -36.97 -45.12 36.17
C ALA A 726 -36.53 -43.64 36.17
N GLY A 727 -35.88 -43.21 37.26
CA GLY A 727 -35.46 -41.82 37.44
C GLY A 727 -36.49 -40.90 38.11
N TYR A 728 -37.71 -41.38 38.39
CA TYR A 728 -38.74 -40.65 39.11
C TYR A 728 -38.96 -41.16 40.53
N THR A 729 -39.44 -40.29 41.42
CA THR A 729 -40.01 -40.67 42.72
C THR A 729 -41.50 -40.38 42.74
N SER A 730 -42.29 -41.38 43.09
CA SER A 730 -43.76 -41.30 43.12
C SER A 730 -44.28 -41.00 44.53
N GLN A 731 -45.23 -40.07 44.64
CA GLN A 731 -45.93 -39.66 45.86
C GLN A 731 -47.44 -39.61 45.60
N ILE A 732 -48.22 -40.19 46.49
CA ILE A 732 -49.68 -40.10 46.49
C ILE A 732 -50.10 -38.93 47.40
N ILE A 733 -50.94 -38.03 46.90
CA ILE A 733 -51.55 -36.94 47.65
C ILE A 733 -53.07 -37.14 47.63
N ASP A 734 -53.65 -37.45 48.78
CA ASP A 734 -55.10 -37.36 48.98
C ASP A 734 -55.48 -35.88 49.07
N GLU A 735 -56.20 -35.38 48.05
CA GLU A 735 -56.69 -34.00 47.98
C GLU A 735 -58.02 -33.86 48.76
N GLY A 736 -58.57 -34.97 49.28
CA GLY A 736 -59.85 -35.05 49.94
C GLY A 736 -61.03 -35.20 48.98
N ALA A 737 -62.22 -35.40 49.55
CA ALA A 737 -63.50 -35.44 48.84
C ALA A 737 -63.51 -36.37 47.59
N GLY A 738 -62.83 -37.52 47.64
CA GLY A 738 -62.77 -38.48 46.53
C GLY A 738 -61.76 -38.14 45.42
N ASN A 739 -60.84 -37.19 45.66
CA ASN A 739 -59.83 -36.76 44.69
C ASN A 739 -58.42 -37.13 45.16
N VAL A 740 -57.62 -37.74 44.30
CA VAL A 740 -56.23 -38.14 44.60
C VAL A 740 -55.28 -37.77 43.47
N THR A 741 -54.19 -37.07 43.80
CA THR A 741 -53.11 -36.75 42.86
C THR A 741 -51.95 -37.72 43.01
N VAL A 742 -51.54 -38.35 41.91
CA VAL A 742 -50.31 -39.16 41.83
C VAL A 742 -49.20 -38.28 41.25
N VAL A 743 -48.24 -37.88 42.08
CA VAL A 743 -47.15 -36.95 41.75
C VAL A 743 -45.89 -37.74 41.43
N ASN A 744 -45.26 -37.50 40.28
CA ASN A 744 -43.92 -38.05 40.00
C ASN A 744 -42.94 -36.91 39.82
N THR A 745 -42.00 -36.82 40.76
CA THR A 745 -40.94 -35.81 40.77
C THR A 745 -39.67 -36.37 40.14
N HIS A 746 -39.02 -35.58 39.27
CA HIS A 746 -37.72 -35.89 38.68
C HIS A 746 -36.76 -34.74 39.00
N THR A 747 -35.61 -35.08 39.59
CA THR A 747 -34.51 -34.11 39.77
C THR A 747 -33.67 -34.10 38.49
N PRO A 748 -33.67 -33.00 37.72
CA PRO A 748 -32.98 -32.97 36.42
C PRO A 748 -31.49 -33.23 36.55
N THR A 749 -30.93 -33.92 35.57
CA THR A 749 -29.50 -34.17 35.48
C THR A 749 -28.78 -32.89 35.05
N THR A 750 -27.98 -32.31 35.95
CA THR A 750 -27.11 -31.19 35.58
C THR A 750 -26.14 -31.66 34.48
N PRO A 751 -26.05 -30.95 33.33
CA PRO A 751 -25.04 -31.25 32.34
C PRO A 751 -23.64 -31.22 32.98
N PRO A 752 -22.75 -32.17 32.66
CA PRO A 752 -21.44 -32.25 33.30
C PRO A 752 -20.64 -30.98 33.01
N VAL A 753 -20.41 -30.18 34.04
CA VAL A 753 -19.62 -28.95 33.96
C VAL A 753 -18.17 -29.32 33.63
N THR A 754 -17.81 -29.27 32.35
CA THR A 754 -16.42 -29.35 31.91
C THR A 754 -15.64 -28.20 32.54
N PRO A 755 -14.62 -28.46 33.38
CA PRO A 755 -13.87 -27.39 34.04
C PRO A 755 -13.15 -26.51 33.02
N PRO A 756 -12.96 -25.21 33.28
CA PRO A 756 -12.23 -24.33 32.38
C PRO A 756 -10.76 -24.77 32.27
N THR A 757 -10.38 -25.29 31.10
CA THR A 757 -9.00 -25.70 30.83
C THR A 757 -8.08 -24.48 30.80
N LYS A 758 -7.09 -24.44 31.69
CA LYS A 758 -5.99 -23.45 31.63
C LYS A 758 -5.31 -23.48 30.25
N PRO A 759 -4.82 -22.34 29.74
CA PRO A 759 -4.33 -22.24 28.37
C PRO A 759 -3.02 -23.00 28.19
N ASN A 760 -2.94 -23.77 27.09
CA ASN A 760 -1.70 -24.36 26.61
C ASN A 760 -1.26 -23.72 25.30
N LYS A 761 0.06 -23.64 25.11
CA LYS A 761 0.74 -22.97 23.99
C LYS A 761 0.37 -23.66 22.65
N PRO A 762 0.17 -22.93 21.54
CA PRO A 762 -0.42 -23.49 20.32
C PRO A 762 0.43 -24.58 19.67
N LYS A 763 -0.26 -25.54 19.03
CA LYS A 763 0.31 -26.56 18.16
C LYS A 763 -0.61 -26.79 16.96
N GLU A 764 -0.04 -27.06 15.80
CA GLU A 764 -0.70 -26.88 14.50
C GLU A 764 -1.77 -27.93 14.15
N LEU A 765 -2.73 -27.54 13.31
CA LEU A 765 -3.81 -28.39 12.82
C LEU A 765 -3.39 -29.22 11.60
N PRO A 766 -3.59 -30.55 11.60
CA PRO A 766 -3.54 -31.34 10.37
C PRO A 766 -4.80 -31.10 9.53
N LYS A 767 -4.65 -30.76 8.25
CA LYS A 767 -5.77 -30.63 7.30
C LYS A 767 -6.14 -32.00 6.72
N THR A 768 -7.38 -32.45 6.96
CA THR A 768 -8.09 -33.41 6.08
C THR A 768 -9.58 -33.07 6.05
N GLY A 769 -10.22 -33.21 4.90
CA GLY A 769 -11.66 -32.99 4.74
C GLY A 769 -12.25 -33.82 3.60
N SER A 770 -13.57 -34.03 3.61
CA SER A 770 -14.28 -34.92 2.69
C SER A 770 -15.47 -34.23 2.01
N LYS A 771 -15.37 -34.14 0.67
CA LYS A 771 -16.39 -34.12 -0.40
C LYS A 771 -17.83 -34.47 0.02
N TRP A 772 -18.92 -33.94 -0.56
CA TRP A 772 -19.22 -33.20 -1.82
C TRP A 772 -20.70 -32.69 -1.72
N THR A 773 -21.37 -31.87 -2.55
CA THR A 773 -21.21 -31.15 -3.86
C THR A 773 -22.34 -30.07 -3.91
N GLY A 774 -22.43 -29.08 -4.81
CA GLY A 774 -21.56 -28.66 -5.92
C GLY A 774 -22.24 -27.67 -6.91
N TYR A 775 -21.46 -27.20 -7.90
CA TYR A 775 -21.82 -26.41 -9.10
C TYR A 775 -22.25 -24.92 -9.00
N ALA A 776 -21.65 -24.13 -9.90
CA ALA A 776 -21.92 -22.73 -10.30
C ALA A 776 -21.80 -21.64 -9.20
N LEU A 777 -21.09 -20.53 -9.36
CA LEU A 777 -20.67 -19.79 -10.57
C LEU A 777 -19.22 -19.21 -10.48
N LEU A 778 -18.77 -18.62 -11.60
CA LEU A 778 -17.71 -17.60 -11.72
C LEU A 778 -16.27 -17.97 -11.29
N ALA A 779 -15.49 -18.40 -12.27
CA ALA A 779 -14.07 -18.02 -12.35
C ALA A 779 -13.95 -16.57 -12.88
N GLY A 780 -12.86 -15.83 -12.63
CA GLY A 780 -11.70 -16.15 -11.80
C GLY A 780 -10.52 -15.21 -12.08
N LEU A 781 -9.49 -15.22 -11.24
CA LEU A 781 -8.25 -14.45 -11.44
C LEU A 781 -7.08 -15.10 -10.68
N LEU A 782 -5.85 -14.72 -11.08
CA LEU A 782 -4.55 -15.11 -10.52
C LEU A 782 -4.20 -16.61 -10.57
N LEU A 783 -3.36 -16.94 -11.57
CA LEU A 783 -2.60 -18.19 -11.68
C LEU A 783 -1.16 -17.86 -12.12
N PHE A 784 -0.23 -18.77 -11.85
CA PHE A 784 1.19 -18.77 -12.26
C PHE A 784 2.12 -17.68 -11.70
N GLY A 785 2.69 -18.00 -10.53
CA GLY A 785 4.12 -17.80 -10.30
C GLY A 785 4.84 -19.15 -10.20
N THR A 786 5.52 -19.63 -11.25
CA THR A 786 6.57 -20.69 -11.21
C THR A 786 7.18 -20.97 -12.60
N SER A 787 8.22 -20.22 -12.97
CA SER A 787 9.07 -20.55 -14.14
C SER A 787 10.52 -20.06 -14.01
N LEU A 788 11.01 -19.90 -12.78
CA LEU A 788 12.40 -19.52 -12.47
C LEU A 788 13.32 -20.75 -12.41
N TYR A 789 13.23 -21.62 -13.44
CA TYR A 789 13.99 -22.87 -13.54
C TYR A 789 14.19 -23.32 -15.00
N PHE A 790 14.80 -22.49 -15.86
CA PHE A 790 15.49 -22.95 -17.09
C PHE A 790 16.29 -21.84 -17.79
N LEU A 791 17.30 -21.26 -17.14
CA LEU A 791 18.30 -20.41 -17.83
C LEU A 791 19.68 -20.38 -17.14
N ALA A 792 20.14 -21.52 -16.62
CA ALA A 792 21.38 -21.60 -15.84
C ALA A 792 22.20 -22.90 -16.01
N LYS A 793 22.26 -23.51 -17.22
CA LYS A 793 23.39 -24.42 -17.61
C LYS A 793 23.45 -24.78 -19.10
N ASN A 794 24.06 -23.92 -19.90
CA ASN A 794 24.98 -24.24 -21.02
C ASN A 794 25.44 -22.90 -21.65
N LYS A 795 26.71 -22.70 -22.01
CA LYS A 795 27.88 -23.59 -22.00
C LYS A 795 29.15 -22.75 -21.81
N ALA A 796 30.21 -23.33 -21.23
CA ALA A 796 31.48 -22.62 -21.00
C ALA A 796 32.56 -22.95 -22.03
N SER A 797 33.23 -21.92 -22.52
CA SER A 797 34.58 -21.88 -23.11
C SER A 797 34.97 -20.40 -23.16
N LYS A 798 36.01 -19.97 -22.41
CA LYS A 798 37.41 -19.92 -22.84
C LYS A 798 37.62 -18.98 -24.05
N GLU A 799 38.54 -18.02 -24.00
CA GLU A 799 39.60 -17.72 -23.01
C GLU A 799 39.43 -16.36 -22.33
#